data_AF-A0A660TE63-F1
#
_entry.id   AF-A0A660TE63-F1
#
_cell.length_a   1.000
_cell.length_b   1.000
_cell.length_c   1.000
_cell.angle_alpha   90.00
_cell.angle_beta   90.00
_cell.angle_gamma   90.00
#
_symmetry.space_group_name_H-M   'P 1'
#
loop_
_entity.id
_entity.type
_entity.pdbx_description
1 polymer ?
#
loop_
_entity_poly.entity_id
_entity_poly.type
_entity_poly.pdbx_seq_one_letter_code
_entity_poly.pdbx_strand_id
1 'polypeptide(L)'
;MFQPHRLISSFMIFFFFVVKQVFFTLLLILIFNVSAAYCQNTKNNRDIKASVVLILDSSFSMRLTYNSSYPGIHGESRLKKAKTFLYSLLTAEKQKNIEWALVSFGEDIGKGRDIILKVPFTTSYKRILNSAEHINAWGLSPLNSAISFGMSYCNTGAAGRKKIVIVITDGISTDTNGLLPSENRILQGLNQGPLELYFIGFPLPDNVKLKKMTENGNLKLNSKEADNYHFYYISQLKTVMQKISQSIASLENKPAVPVKKTPTAAPASRRITVKHINPFFIVFLLLTALILISLLYFAFIRKPKETEKVPVGTRPFINLKIISSSGQKELKRLHKVPAKIAQTGNADIILNDAGFTGKQKEAFLRIEYFNNTPFIRSNFPLNINGVSRKQKKLKEGDHILFGRYRIYFLCIGSENVYEIRKKKPYPIYTIHAAAFLLMVFLVLVLGVKPVITKTRKLEQVQKMHAGSSVPKTKVEPLKNKSKVIPPAKLIKESIPLGKIVYTKPRIYKPGDKIAYFKADILFFHAHPDDESLDFGCLMAQAARAGKKVVTVLFTDGESGLDQYPARIVNGTYPPHDLKGKALAGVRVKEAQKAMSILGSRVYIRLGLKNHPYSSIKQVMSKEAVFKDWGGETELIKKVTEIIEGYHPDIIVAPDLHTAAYEHFEHEAVGYIIRKAVSKINNIDNSFIKGYIVSVDPLQREAYPGRIRIDAMGRDRKLDIPYRLIQREALKQHITQRDASVIGVEILPNFRYEYYAVEKWDVTGSLESYIKR
;
A
#
# COMPACT_ATOMS: atom_id res chain seq x y z
N MET A 1 -26.67 -8.95 66.98
CA MET A 1 -27.61 -8.14 66.16
C MET A 1 -27.24 -8.26 64.69
N PHE A 2 -27.94 -9.12 63.94
CA PHE A 2 -27.76 -9.23 62.49
C PHE A 2 -28.42 -8.03 61.80
N GLN A 3 -27.63 -7.22 61.08
CA GLN A 3 -28.16 -6.05 60.38
C GLN A 3 -28.93 -6.46 59.11
N PRO A 4 -30.26 -6.26 59.05
CA PRO A 4 -31.10 -6.71 57.92
C PRO A 4 -30.78 -6.02 56.58
N HIS A 5 -30.09 -4.87 56.62
CA HIS A 5 -29.84 -4.03 55.45
C HIS A 5 -28.90 -4.65 54.40
N ARG A 6 -27.97 -5.53 54.78
CA ARG A 6 -27.03 -6.12 53.82
C ARG A 6 -27.69 -7.20 52.95
N LEU A 7 -28.60 -8.00 53.51
CA LEU A 7 -29.31 -9.03 52.74
C LEU A 7 -30.21 -8.43 51.65
N ILE A 8 -30.91 -7.34 51.96
CA ILE A 8 -31.84 -6.67 51.04
C ILE A 8 -31.10 -6.05 49.85
N SER A 9 -29.93 -5.44 50.10
CA SER A 9 -29.10 -4.87 49.03
C SER A 9 -28.55 -5.95 48.09
N SER A 10 -28.08 -7.07 48.63
CA SER A 10 -27.55 -8.18 47.82
C SER A 10 -28.65 -8.85 46.99
N PHE A 11 -29.86 -8.98 47.56
CA PHE A 11 -31.01 -9.55 46.86
C PHE A 11 -31.48 -8.66 45.69
N MET A 12 -31.54 -7.34 45.87
CA MET A 12 -31.92 -6.42 44.79
C MET A 12 -30.90 -6.39 43.65
N ILE A 13 -29.59 -6.43 43.96
CA ILE A 13 -28.55 -6.47 42.93
C ILE A 13 -28.64 -7.77 42.13
N PHE A 14 -28.85 -8.91 42.82
CA PHE A 14 -29.02 -10.21 42.17
C PHE A 14 -30.26 -10.22 41.27
N PHE A 15 -31.39 -9.68 41.74
CA PHE A 15 -32.63 -9.60 40.97
C PHE A 15 -32.46 -8.78 39.68
N PHE A 16 -31.85 -7.59 39.75
CA PHE A 16 -31.58 -6.77 38.56
C PHE A 16 -30.63 -7.46 37.57
N PHE A 17 -29.67 -8.22 38.07
CA PHE A 17 -28.75 -8.98 37.24
C PHE A 17 -29.48 -10.08 36.46
N VAL A 18 -30.38 -10.81 37.12
CA VAL A 18 -31.19 -11.88 36.49
C VAL A 18 -32.12 -11.29 35.43
N VAL A 19 -32.83 -10.21 35.71
CA VAL A 19 -33.74 -9.57 34.75
C VAL A 19 -32.99 -9.07 33.51
N LYS A 20 -31.81 -8.46 33.71
CA LYS A 20 -30.95 -8.01 32.61
C LYS A 20 -30.46 -9.18 31.75
N GLN A 21 -30.09 -10.29 32.37
CA GLN A 21 -29.58 -11.48 31.68
C GLN A 21 -30.67 -12.13 30.82
N VAL A 22 -31.91 -12.23 31.34
CA VAL A 22 -33.06 -12.75 30.60
C VAL A 22 -33.38 -11.89 29.38
N PHE A 23 -33.41 -10.56 29.54
CA PHE A 23 -33.68 -9.64 28.43
C PHE A 23 -32.61 -9.71 27.34
N PHE A 24 -31.34 -9.77 27.72
CA PHE A 24 -30.23 -9.89 26.77
C PHE A 24 -30.28 -11.22 26.00
N THR A 25 -30.66 -12.30 26.67
CA THR A 25 -30.75 -13.64 26.07
C THR A 25 -31.86 -13.70 25.03
N LEU A 26 -33.02 -13.10 25.32
CA LEU A 26 -34.15 -12.99 24.38
C LEU A 26 -33.79 -12.16 23.14
N LEU A 27 -33.05 -11.05 23.30
CA LEU A 27 -32.56 -10.23 22.18
C LEU A 27 -31.60 -11.01 21.27
N LEU A 28 -30.72 -11.82 21.85
CA LEU A 28 -29.72 -12.60 21.12
C LEU A 28 -30.36 -13.73 20.33
N ILE A 29 -31.39 -14.37 20.89
CA ILE A 29 -32.22 -15.38 20.20
C ILE A 29 -32.96 -14.73 19.02
N LEU A 30 -33.46 -13.50 19.17
CA LEU A 30 -34.12 -12.78 18.07
C LEU A 30 -33.16 -12.50 16.91
N ILE A 31 -31.95 -12.03 17.21
CA ILE A 31 -30.92 -11.72 16.19
C ILE A 31 -30.49 -12.99 15.45
N PHE A 32 -30.26 -14.10 16.16
CA PHE A 32 -29.87 -15.36 15.54
C PHE A 32 -30.94 -15.92 14.60
N ASN A 33 -32.21 -15.81 14.97
CA ASN A 33 -33.32 -16.26 14.12
C ASN A 33 -33.46 -15.38 12.86
N VAL A 34 -33.22 -14.07 12.97
CA VAL A 34 -33.24 -13.16 11.81
C VAL A 34 -32.05 -13.40 10.88
N SER A 35 -30.85 -13.69 11.40
CA SER A 35 -29.68 -14.01 10.57
C SER A 35 -29.76 -15.38 9.90
N ALA A 36 -30.31 -16.39 10.58
CA ALA A 36 -30.54 -17.71 9.99
C ALA A 36 -31.56 -17.67 8.84
N ALA A 37 -32.60 -16.83 8.97
CA ALA A 37 -33.58 -16.59 7.91
C ALA A 37 -32.99 -15.84 6.69
N TYR A 38 -31.89 -15.10 6.86
CA TYR A 38 -31.26 -14.33 5.78
C TYR A 38 -30.23 -15.14 4.97
N CYS A 39 -29.63 -16.18 5.56
CA CYS A 39 -28.57 -16.97 4.93
C CYS A 39 -29.02 -18.12 4.00
N GLN A 40 -30.32 -18.42 3.92
CA GLN A 40 -30.82 -19.54 3.10
C GLN A 40 -31.36 -19.16 1.72
N ASN A 41 -31.24 -17.90 1.26
CA ASN A 41 -31.97 -17.44 0.05
C ASN A 41 -31.12 -16.91 -1.13
N THR A 42 -29.89 -17.37 -1.35
CA THR A 42 -29.10 -16.93 -2.53
C THR A 42 -28.26 -18.02 -3.22
N LYS A 43 -28.81 -19.21 -3.43
CA LYS A 43 -28.39 -20.08 -4.55
C LYS A 43 -29.53 -20.21 -5.55
N ASN A 44 -29.93 -19.06 -6.12
CA ASN A 44 -30.75 -19.09 -7.33
C ASN A 44 -29.84 -19.51 -8.48
N ASN A 45 -30.11 -20.69 -9.02
CA ASN A 45 -29.51 -21.25 -10.22
C ASN A 45 -29.96 -20.42 -11.44
N ARG A 46 -29.54 -19.15 -11.51
CA ARG A 46 -29.90 -18.24 -12.61
C ARG A 46 -29.11 -18.66 -13.84
N ASP A 47 -29.81 -18.83 -14.94
CA ASP A 47 -29.22 -19.09 -16.26
C ASP A 47 -28.34 -17.89 -16.66
N ILE A 48 -27.02 -18.00 -16.46
CA ILE A 48 -26.07 -16.96 -16.85
C ILE A 48 -25.85 -17.06 -18.36
N LYS A 49 -26.24 -16.01 -19.08
CA LYS A 49 -26.13 -15.95 -20.55
C LYS A 49 -24.70 -15.65 -20.98
N ALA A 50 -24.01 -14.76 -20.26
CA ALA A 50 -22.65 -14.33 -20.59
C ALA A 50 -21.78 -14.13 -19.35
N SER A 51 -20.49 -14.41 -19.53
CA SER A 51 -19.43 -14.10 -18.57
C SER A 51 -18.44 -13.15 -19.22
N VAL A 52 -18.18 -12.03 -18.54
CA VAL A 52 -17.33 -10.95 -19.06
C VAL A 52 -16.14 -10.73 -18.13
N VAL A 53 -14.93 -10.83 -18.67
CA VAL A 53 -13.71 -10.43 -17.96
C VAL A 53 -13.30 -9.03 -18.40
N LEU A 54 -13.29 -8.09 -17.48
CA LEU A 54 -12.82 -6.72 -17.68
C LEU A 54 -11.36 -6.64 -17.29
N ILE A 55 -10.49 -6.31 -18.23
CA ILE A 55 -9.08 -5.97 -17.98
C ILE A 55 -8.97 -4.45 -18.01
N LEU A 56 -8.70 -3.84 -16.85
CA LEU A 56 -8.45 -2.41 -16.73
C LEU A 56 -6.95 -2.15 -16.63
N ASP A 57 -6.40 -1.45 -17.61
CA ASP A 57 -5.02 -0.99 -17.59
C ASP A 57 -4.83 0.04 -16.47
N SER A 58 -3.88 -0.25 -15.60
CA SER A 58 -3.46 0.65 -14.53
C SER A 58 -1.95 0.89 -14.55
N SER A 59 -1.32 0.85 -15.71
CA SER A 59 0.07 1.27 -15.93
C SER A 59 0.26 2.78 -15.73
N PHE A 60 1.51 3.22 -15.63
CA PHE A 60 1.85 4.63 -15.44
C PHE A 60 1.33 5.55 -16.55
N SER A 61 1.32 5.09 -17.81
CA SER A 61 0.85 5.87 -18.96
C SER A 61 -0.64 6.24 -18.84
N MET A 62 -1.43 5.47 -18.09
CA MET A 62 -2.82 5.79 -17.80
C MET A 62 -3.01 7.01 -16.88
N ARG A 63 -1.93 7.55 -16.28
CA ARG A 63 -1.93 8.85 -15.57
C ARG A 63 -1.96 10.04 -16.52
N LEU A 64 -1.51 9.86 -17.76
CA LEU A 64 -1.45 10.92 -18.76
C LEU A 64 -2.87 11.39 -19.09
N THR A 65 -2.98 12.63 -19.56
CA THR A 65 -4.28 13.19 -19.95
C THR A 65 -4.80 12.57 -21.23
N TYR A 66 -6.12 12.53 -21.35
CA TYR A 66 -6.86 11.91 -22.46
C TYR A 66 -6.36 12.32 -23.86
N ASN A 67 -6.02 13.60 -24.07
CA ASN A 67 -5.63 14.17 -25.37
C ASN A 67 -4.13 14.51 -25.51
N SER A 68 -3.29 14.17 -24.53
CA SER A 68 -1.86 14.54 -24.57
C SER A 68 -0.98 13.30 -24.45
N SER A 69 0.09 13.27 -25.24
CA SER A 69 1.21 12.35 -25.05
C SER A 69 2.12 12.77 -23.90
N TYR A 70 2.02 14.02 -23.42
CA TYR A 70 2.88 14.59 -22.38
C TYR A 70 2.15 14.74 -21.03
N PRO A 71 2.77 14.33 -19.91
CA PRO A 71 2.26 14.60 -18.57
C PRO A 71 2.32 16.11 -18.27
N GLY A 72 1.23 16.71 -17.77
CA GLY A 72 1.24 18.08 -17.23
C GLY A 72 0.23 19.07 -17.82
N ILE A 73 -0.51 18.71 -18.88
CA ILE A 73 -1.58 19.55 -19.42
C ILE A 73 -2.86 19.38 -18.57
N HIS A 74 -3.62 20.44 -18.33
CA HIS A 74 -4.90 20.36 -17.62
C HIS A 74 -5.88 19.42 -18.35
N GLY A 75 -6.40 18.39 -17.67
CA GLY A 75 -7.37 17.46 -18.26
C GLY A 75 -7.67 16.23 -17.40
N GLU A 76 -8.68 15.47 -17.81
CA GLU A 76 -9.01 14.16 -17.21
C GLU A 76 -7.93 13.13 -17.59
N SER A 77 -7.41 12.37 -16.61
CA SER A 77 -6.47 11.28 -16.89
C SER A 77 -7.16 10.14 -17.65
N ARG A 78 -6.40 9.41 -18.46
CA ARG A 78 -6.89 8.23 -19.20
C ARG A 78 -7.53 7.21 -18.25
N LEU A 79 -6.92 6.93 -17.10
CA LEU A 79 -7.51 6.04 -16.09
C LEU A 79 -8.86 6.53 -15.58
N LYS A 80 -9.00 7.84 -15.31
CA LYS A 80 -10.27 8.39 -14.84
C LYS A 80 -11.34 8.26 -15.93
N LYS A 81 -10.99 8.53 -17.20
CA LYS A 81 -11.88 8.31 -18.35
C LYS A 81 -12.28 6.84 -18.51
N ALA A 82 -11.32 5.92 -18.33
CA ALA A 82 -11.56 4.47 -18.35
C ALA A 82 -12.56 4.04 -17.27
N LYS A 83 -12.45 4.58 -16.05
CA LYS A 83 -13.41 4.35 -14.97
C LYS A 83 -14.80 4.91 -15.31
N THR A 84 -14.88 6.10 -15.91
CA THR A 84 -16.14 6.70 -16.37
C THR A 84 -16.80 5.84 -17.46
N PHE A 85 -16.02 5.34 -18.41
CA PHE A 85 -16.51 4.39 -19.42
C PHE A 85 -17.03 3.11 -18.77
N LEU A 86 -16.26 2.54 -17.83
CA LEU A 86 -16.65 1.33 -17.10
C LEU A 86 -17.94 1.52 -16.30
N TYR A 87 -18.10 2.67 -15.64
CA TYR A 87 -19.34 3.04 -14.95
C TYR A 87 -20.52 2.96 -15.90
N SER A 88 -20.47 3.70 -17.01
CA SER A 88 -21.55 3.75 -17.99
C SER A 88 -21.83 2.39 -18.64
N LEU A 89 -20.80 1.60 -18.93
CA LEU A 89 -20.92 0.23 -19.45
C LEU A 89 -21.69 -0.67 -18.47
N LEU A 90 -21.36 -0.59 -17.18
CA LEU A 90 -21.93 -1.45 -16.14
C LEU A 90 -23.31 -1.01 -15.64
N THR A 91 -23.64 0.27 -15.73
CA THR A 91 -24.95 0.79 -15.30
C THR A 91 -26.01 0.78 -16.40
N ALA A 92 -25.63 0.49 -17.65
CA ALA A 92 -26.56 0.35 -18.74
C ALA A 92 -27.69 -0.64 -18.43
N GLU A 93 -28.93 -0.28 -18.77
CA GLU A 93 -30.13 -1.02 -18.37
C GLU A 93 -30.09 -2.51 -18.74
N LYS A 94 -30.59 -3.34 -17.82
CA LYS A 94 -30.87 -4.79 -17.97
C LYS A 94 -29.66 -5.70 -18.23
N GLN A 95 -28.58 -5.56 -17.46
CA GLN A 95 -27.56 -6.62 -17.31
C GLN A 95 -28.04 -7.85 -16.51
N LYS A 96 -29.29 -8.28 -16.73
CA LYS A 96 -29.79 -9.52 -16.12
C LYS A 96 -29.05 -10.67 -16.80
N ASN A 97 -28.58 -11.63 -16.00
CA ASN A 97 -27.92 -12.86 -16.47
C ASN A 97 -26.53 -12.67 -17.08
N ILE A 98 -25.82 -11.61 -16.69
CA ILE A 98 -24.38 -11.46 -16.99
C ILE A 98 -23.61 -11.53 -15.66
N GLU A 99 -22.51 -12.25 -15.65
CA GLU A 99 -21.52 -12.17 -14.58
C GLU A 99 -20.24 -11.48 -15.06
N TRP A 100 -19.58 -10.79 -14.14
CA TRP A 100 -18.45 -9.92 -14.43
C TRP A 100 -17.28 -10.30 -13.54
N ALA A 101 -16.08 -10.30 -14.10
CA ALA A 101 -14.82 -10.32 -13.37
C ALA A 101 -14.01 -9.08 -13.69
N LEU A 102 -13.17 -8.65 -12.75
CA LEU A 102 -12.25 -7.52 -12.92
C LEU A 102 -10.82 -7.96 -12.72
N VAL A 103 -9.98 -7.67 -13.70
CA VAL A 103 -8.54 -7.88 -13.74
C VAL A 103 -7.87 -6.52 -13.91
N SER A 104 -6.78 -6.28 -13.20
CA SER A 104 -5.94 -5.08 -13.35
C SER A 104 -4.49 -5.47 -13.11
N PHE A 105 -3.56 -4.62 -13.54
CA PHE A 105 -2.12 -4.84 -13.43
C PHE A 105 -1.38 -3.53 -13.16
N GLY A 106 -0.19 -3.60 -12.57
CA GLY A 106 0.62 -2.41 -12.29
C GLY A 106 0.45 -1.83 -10.89
N GLU A 107 -0.24 -2.50 -9.95
CA GLU A 107 -0.34 -2.02 -8.56
C GLU A 107 0.85 -2.42 -7.65
N ASP A 108 0.96 -1.68 -6.54
CA ASP A 108 1.98 -1.67 -5.48
C ASP A 108 2.12 -2.98 -4.69
N ILE A 109 2.59 -4.06 -5.35
CA ILE A 109 3.06 -5.28 -4.67
C ILE A 109 4.58 -5.46 -4.74
N GLY A 110 5.33 -4.41 -5.09
CA GLY A 110 6.80 -4.45 -5.13
C GLY A 110 7.40 -5.41 -6.18
N LYS A 111 6.57 -5.98 -7.07
CA LYS A 111 6.99 -6.98 -8.08
C LYS A 111 6.80 -6.56 -9.54
N GLY A 112 6.31 -5.34 -9.78
CA GLY A 112 6.37 -4.65 -11.08
C GLY A 112 5.65 -5.29 -12.28
N ARG A 113 5.06 -6.49 -12.19
CA ARG A 113 4.42 -7.18 -13.34
C ARG A 113 3.23 -8.07 -13.00
N ASP A 114 2.75 -8.05 -11.75
CA ASP A 114 1.71 -9.01 -11.34
C ASP A 114 0.33 -8.61 -11.87
N ILE A 115 -0.29 -9.54 -12.60
CA ILE A 115 -1.70 -9.47 -13.00
C ILE A 115 -2.54 -9.86 -11.79
N ILE A 116 -3.49 -9.01 -11.42
CA ILE A 116 -4.29 -9.17 -10.21
C ILE A 116 -5.75 -9.37 -10.62
N LEU A 117 -6.32 -10.51 -10.24
CA LEU A 117 -7.78 -10.71 -10.25
C LEU A 117 -8.37 -9.93 -9.06
N LYS A 118 -8.93 -8.76 -9.34
CA LYS A 118 -9.50 -7.84 -8.33
C LYS A 118 -10.84 -8.32 -7.83
N VAL A 119 -11.68 -8.79 -8.75
CA VAL A 119 -13.01 -9.31 -8.43
C VAL A 119 -13.23 -10.57 -9.26
N PRO A 120 -13.43 -11.74 -8.62
CA PRO A 120 -13.84 -12.95 -9.33
C PRO A 120 -15.25 -12.79 -9.90
N PHE A 121 -15.69 -13.71 -10.76
CA PHE A 121 -17.01 -13.64 -11.38
C PHE A 121 -18.14 -13.35 -10.38
N THR A 122 -18.92 -12.31 -10.64
CA THR A 122 -20.05 -11.89 -9.82
C THR A 122 -21.14 -11.25 -10.67
N THR A 123 -22.40 -11.48 -10.32
CA THR A 123 -23.55 -10.79 -10.93
C THR A 123 -23.77 -9.39 -10.36
N SER A 124 -22.98 -8.99 -9.35
CA SER A 124 -23.06 -7.66 -8.75
C SER A 124 -22.09 -6.69 -9.42
N TYR A 125 -22.55 -5.98 -10.44
CA TYR A 125 -21.73 -4.94 -11.11
C TYR A 125 -21.26 -3.85 -10.12
N LYS A 126 -22.01 -3.58 -9.04
CA LYS A 126 -21.60 -2.65 -7.97
C LYS A 126 -20.29 -3.05 -7.31
N ARG A 127 -20.01 -4.35 -7.16
CA ARG A 127 -18.72 -4.84 -6.62
C ARG A 127 -17.57 -4.53 -7.57
N ILE A 128 -17.81 -4.66 -8.87
CA ILE A 128 -16.82 -4.31 -9.91
C ILE A 128 -16.51 -2.81 -9.84
N LEU A 129 -17.54 -1.95 -9.82
CA LEU A 129 -17.36 -0.50 -9.75
C LEU A 129 -16.61 -0.05 -8.49
N ASN A 130 -17.03 -0.56 -7.32
CA ASN A 130 -16.37 -0.24 -6.05
C ASN A 130 -14.88 -0.67 -6.04
N SER A 131 -14.57 -1.83 -6.63
CA SER A 131 -13.17 -2.27 -6.76
C SER A 131 -12.40 -1.41 -7.76
N ALA A 132 -12.99 -1.06 -8.90
CA ALA A 132 -12.35 -0.27 -9.95
C ALA A 132 -12.04 1.17 -9.48
N GLU A 133 -12.90 1.75 -8.64
CA GLU A 133 -12.70 3.09 -8.10
C GLU A 133 -11.38 3.21 -7.32
N HIS A 134 -10.95 2.14 -6.64
CA HIS A 134 -9.72 2.10 -5.86
C HIS A 134 -8.43 1.77 -6.64
N ILE A 135 -8.54 1.46 -7.94
CA ILE A 135 -7.38 1.19 -8.79
C ILE A 135 -6.65 2.50 -9.10
N ASN A 136 -5.33 2.54 -8.91
CA ASN A 136 -4.50 3.69 -9.25
C ASN A 136 -3.52 3.31 -10.36
N ALA A 137 -3.22 4.24 -11.26
CA ALA A 137 -2.24 4.03 -12.31
C ALA A 137 -0.82 3.99 -11.70
N TRP A 138 -0.01 2.99 -12.04
CA TRP A 138 1.33 2.77 -11.54
C TRP A 138 2.07 1.71 -12.38
N GLY A 139 3.41 1.74 -12.38
CA GLY A 139 4.23 0.70 -12.98
C GLY A 139 4.13 0.55 -14.50
N LEU A 140 4.63 -0.59 -14.96
CA LEU A 140 4.71 -1.00 -16.37
C LEU A 140 3.41 -1.69 -16.82
N SER A 141 3.14 -1.71 -18.12
CA SER A 141 1.96 -2.37 -18.74
C SER A 141 2.33 -3.77 -19.26
N PRO A 142 2.08 -4.87 -18.52
CA PRO A 142 2.21 -6.25 -18.99
C PRO A 142 0.98 -6.68 -19.80
N LEU A 143 0.56 -5.86 -20.78
CA LEU A 143 -0.73 -5.99 -21.47
C LEU A 143 -0.93 -7.38 -22.10
N ASN A 144 0.13 -7.92 -22.73
CA ASN A 144 0.13 -9.27 -23.28
C ASN A 144 -0.27 -10.33 -22.26
N SER A 145 0.39 -10.28 -21.10
CA SER A 145 0.19 -11.27 -20.05
C SER A 145 -1.21 -11.13 -19.44
N ALA A 146 -1.69 -9.89 -19.27
CA ALA A 146 -3.02 -9.62 -18.75
C ALA A 146 -4.13 -10.15 -19.68
N ILE A 147 -3.98 -9.97 -21.00
CA ILE A 147 -4.90 -10.51 -22.00
C ILE A 147 -4.90 -12.04 -21.98
N SER A 148 -3.73 -12.68 -21.99
CA SER A 148 -3.63 -14.14 -21.87
C SER A 148 -4.29 -14.66 -20.59
N PHE A 149 -4.08 -14.00 -19.45
CA PHE A 149 -4.73 -14.35 -18.20
C PHE A 149 -6.25 -14.20 -18.29
N GLY A 150 -6.75 -13.07 -18.81
CA GLY A 150 -8.19 -12.83 -18.92
C GLY A 150 -8.90 -13.84 -19.82
N MET A 151 -8.30 -14.19 -20.96
CA MET A 151 -8.84 -15.23 -21.86
C MET A 151 -8.86 -16.60 -21.18
N SER A 152 -7.76 -17.00 -20.53
CA SER A 152 -7.68 -18.27 -19.81
C SER A 152 -8.67 -18.34 -18.64
N TYR A 153 -8.79 -17.26 -17.86
CA TYR A 153 -9.71 -17.16 -16.74
C TYR A 153 -11.18 -17.17 -17.21
N CYS A 154 -11.49 -16.47 -18.31
CA CYS A 154 -12.82 -16.52 -18.92
C CYS A 154 -13.13 -17.91 -19.46
N ASN A 155 -12.17 -18.61 -20.05
CA ASN A 155 -12.41 -19.95 -20.59
C ASN A 155 -12.62 -21.01 -19.51
N THR A 156 -11.94 -20.89 -18.37
CA THR A 156 -11.94 -21.91 -17.31
C THR A 156 -12.89 -21.62 -16.14
N GLY A 157 -13.13 -20.33 -15.83
CA GLY A 157 -13.89 -19.91 -14.65
C GLY A 157 -15.30 -19.40 -14.91
N ALA A 158 -15.68 -19.17 -16.17
CA ALA A 158 -16.99 -18.63 -16.55
C ALA A 158 -18.12 -19.67 -16.45
N ALA A 159 -19.26 -19.27 -15.89
CA ALA A 159 -20.52 -20.02 -15.92
C ALA A 159 -21.41 -19.69 -17.13
N GLY A 160 -21.15 -18.56 -17.80
CA GLY A 160 -21.94 -18.06 -18.92
C GLY A 160 -21.66 -18.77 -20.23
N ARG A 161 -22.71 -18.93 -21.05
CA ARG A 161 -22.62 -19.57 -22.37
C ARG A 161 -21.79 -18.76 -23.36
N LYS A 162 -21.90 -17.42 -23.31
CA LYS A 162 -21.02 -16.50 -24.05
C LYS A 162 -19.84 -16.08 -23.19
N LYS A 163 -18.64 -16.06 -23.79
CA LYS A 163 -17.41 -15.64 -23.12
C LYS A 163 -16.88 -14.38 -23.80
N ILE A 164 -16.68 -13.33 -23.01
CA ILE A 164 -16.26 -12.03 -23.53
C ILE A 164 -15.10 -11.51 -22.67
N VAL A 165 -14.06 -11.00 -23.31
CA VAL A 165 -12.97 -10.28 -22.65
C VAL A 165 -12.98 -8.85 -23.17
N ILE A 166 -13.00 -7.87 -22.26
CA ILE A 166 -12.94 -6.44 -22.61
C ILE A 166 -11.68 -5.85 -22.00
N VAL A 167 -10.82 -5.29 -22.84
CA VAL A 167 -9.55 -4.66 -22.45
C VAL A 167 -9.71 -3.15 -22.57
N ILE A 168 -9.51 -2.40 -21.49
CA ILE A 168 -9.55 -0.93 -21.49
C ILE A 168 -8.13 -0.43 -21.21
N THR A 169 -7.47 0.12 -22.22
CA THR A 169 -6.02 0.45 -22.18
C THR A 169 -5.70 1.58 -23.15
N ASP A 170 -4.60 2.29 -22.92
CA ASP A 170 -4.04 3.24 -23.89
C ASP A 170 -3.15 2.59 -24.96
N GLY A 171 -2.93 1.27 -24.86
CA GLY A 171 -2.15 0.48 -25.81
C GLY A 171 -0.64 0.57 -25.61
N ILE A 172 -0.15 1.36 -24.65
CA ILE A 172 1.28 1.53 -24.43
C ILE A 172 1.80 0.34 -23.62
N SER A 173 2.19 -0.72 -24.34
CA SER A 173 2.84 -1.89 -23.74
C SER A 173 4.32 -1.59 -23.48
N THR A 174 4.79 -1.91 -22.28
CA THR A 174 6.20 -1.72 -21.88
C THR A 174 7.00 -3.02 -21.94
N ASP A 175 6.34 -4.16 -22.18
CA ASP A 175 6.94 -5.49 -22.21
C ASP A 175 7.49 -5.90 -23.58
N THR A 176 7.17 -5.14 -24.62
CA THR A 176 7.63 -5.34 -25.99
C THR A 176 8.08 -4.01 -26.58
N ASN A 177 9.12 -3.99 -27.41
CA ASN A 177 9.53 -2.82 -28.24
C ASN A 177 8.46 -2.38 -29.27
N GLY A 178 7.19 -2.73 -29.05
CA GLY A 178 6.05 -2.49 -29.91
C GLY A 178 4.80 -2.16 -29.10
N LEU A 179 3.99 -1.24 -29.64
CA LEU A 179 2.79 -0.63 -29.06
C LEU A 179 1.55 -1.54 -29.01
N LEU A 180 1.67 -2.88 -29.08
CA LEU A 180 0.50 -3.76 -29.11
C LEU A 180 0.78 -5.15 -28.54
N PRO A 181 -0.26 -5.84 -28.04
CA PRO A 181 -0.14 -7.25 -27.74
C PRO A 181 0.23 -8.04 -29.00
N SER A 182 1.06 -9.07 -28.87
CA SER A 182 1.51 -9.85 -30.02
C SER A 182 0.32 -10.57 -30.66
N GLU A 183 0.08 -10.32 -31.95
CA GLU A 183 -1.01 -10.90 -32.74
C GLU A 183 -1.13 -12.42 -32.54
N ASN A 184 -0.01 -13.14 -32.63
CA ASN A 184 0.05 -14.59 -32.43
C ASN A 184 -0.53 -15.08 -31.09
N ARG A 185 -0.38 -14.31 -30.00
CA ARG A 185 -0.91 -14.69 -28.68
C ARG A 185 -2.41 -14.44 -28.56
N ILE A 186 -2.91 -13.40 -29.22
CA ILE A 186 -4.35 -13.15 -29.28
C ILE A 186 -5.02 -14.29 -30.05
N LEU A 187 -4.47 -14.65 -31.21
CA LEU A 187 -4.98 -15.77 -32.03
C LEU A 187 -4.95 -17.10 -31.29
N GLN A 188 -3.85 -17.40 -30.59
CA GLN A 188 -3.76 -18.61 -29.79
C GLN A 188 -4.85 -18.68 -28.71
N GLY A 189 -5.20 -17.55 -28.09
CA GLY A 189 -6.27 -17.49 -27.09
C GLY A 189 -7.67 -17.59 -27.67
N LEU A 190 -7.91 -16.95 -28.83
CA LEU A 190 -9.19 -17.04 -29.55
C LEU A 190 -9.45 -18.46 -30.07
N ASN A 191 -8.41 -19.22 -30.40
CA ASN A 191 -8.54 -20.60 -30.87
C ASN A 191 -8.88 -21.62 -29.75
N GLN A 192 -8.89 -21.21 -28.48
CA GLN A 192 -9.23 -22.08 -27.35
C GLN A 192 -10.73 -22.15 -27.03
N GLY A 193 -11.58 -21.39 -27.74
CA GLY A 193 -13.04 -21.47 -27.58
C GLY A 193 -13.79 -20.30 -28.20
N PRO A 194 -15.14 -20.29 -28.16
CA PRO A 194 -15.98 -19.21 -28.71
C PRO A 194 -15.94 -17.97 -27.79
N LEU A 195 -14.77 -17.31 -27.74
CA LEU A 195 -14.49 -16.13 -26.93
C LEU A 195 -14.39 -14.90 -27.84
N GLU A 196 -15.06 -13.82 -27.46
CA GLU A 196 -14.91 -12.52 -28.12
C GLU A 196 -13.97 -11.61 -27.33
N LEU A 197 -13.08 -10.91 -28.01
CA LEU A 197 -12.13 -9.96 -27.44
C LEU A 197 -12.47 -8.54 -27.94
N TYR A 198 -12.83 -7.67 -27.00
CA TYR A 198 -13.10 -6.26 -27.25
C TYR A 198 -11.96 -5.42 -26.69
N PHE A 199 -11.31 -4.64 -27.53
CA PHE A 199 -10.24 -3.74 -27.15
C PHE A 199 -10.72 -2.29 -27.23
N ILE A 200 -10.73 -1.62 -26.09
CA ILE A 200 -11.23 -0.25 -25.91
C ILE A 200 -10.03 0.68 -25.71
N GLY A 201 -9.63 1.36 -26.78
CA GLY A 201 -8.44 2.19 -26.85
C GLY A 201 -8.69 3.70 -26.67
N PHE A 202 -7.59 4.44 -26.54
CA PHE A 202 -7.57 5.91 -26.57
C PHE A 202 -7.11 6.41 -27.94
N PRO A 203 -7.64 7.54 -28.45
CA PRO A 203 -7.27 8.11 -29.75
C PRO A 203 -5.92 8.85 -29.67
N LEU A 204 -4.83 8.12 -29.42
CA LEU A 204 -3.49 8.68 -29.32
C LEU A 204 -2.80 8.76 -30.69
N PRO A 205 -1.94 9.76 -30.95
CA PRO A 205 -1.17 9.86 -32.20
C PRO A 205 -0.32 8.61 -32.46
N ASP A 206 0.25 8.01 -31.42
CA ASP A 206 1.09 6.81 -31.55
C ASP A 206 0.27 5.53 -31.78
N ASN A 207 -1.05 5.59 -31.56
CA ASN A 207 -2.00 4.52 -31.86
C ASN A 207 -2.38 4.48 -33.36
N VAL A 208 -1.62 5.14 -34.25
CA VAL A 208 -1.81 5.03 -35.72
C VAL A 208 -1.77 3.58 -36.21
N LYS A 209 -1.01 2.68 -35.56
CA LYS A 209 -1.04 1.23 -35.87
C LYS A 209 -2.38 0.58 -35.49
N LEU A 210 -2.97 0.95 -34.34
CA LEU A 210 -4.31 0.50 -33.94
C LEU A 210 -5.38 1.02 -34.90
N LYS A 211 -5.28 2.30 -35.26
CA LYS A 211 -6.17 2.95 -36.24
C LYS A 211 -6.12 2.23 -37.59
N LYS A 212 -4.92 1.89 -38.09
CA LYS A 212 -4.72 1.10 -39.32
C LYS A 212 -5.25 -0.33 -39.22
N MET A 213 -5.17 -0.99 -38.06
CA MET A 213 -5.76 -2.31 -37.84
C MET A 213 -7.29 -2.28 -37.94
N THR A 214 -7.93 -1.19 -37.53
CA THR A 214 -9.39 -1.03 -37.64
C THR A 214 -9.91 -0.50 -38.97
N GLU A 215 -9.19 0.45 -39.59
CA GLU A 215 -9.70 1.15 -40.79
C GLU A 215 -9.52 0.32 -42.06
N ASN A 216 -8.51 -0.55 -42.11
CA ASN A 216 -8.19 -1.28 -43.34
C ASN A 216 -8.83 -2.67 -43.45
N GLY A 217 -9.53 -3.18 -42.42
CA GLY A 217 -10.10 -4.54 -42.44
C GLY A 217 -9.11 -5.68 -42.75
N ASN A 218 -7.80 -5.37 -42.79
CA ASN A 218 -6.73 -6.18 -43.38
C ASN A 218 -5.70 -6.62 -42.34
N LEU A 219 -6.16 -6.89 -41.12
CA LEU A 219 -5.54 -7.99 -40.40
C LEU A 219 -5.86 -9.23 -41.26
N LYS A 220 -4.88 -9.76 -42.01
CA LYS A 220 -4.99 -11.01 -42.78
C LYS A 220 -5.12 -12.22 -41.82
N LEU A 221 -6.02 -12.10 -40.86
CA LEU A 221 -6.51 -13.22 -40.09
C LEU A 221 -7.40 -14.02 -41.03
N ASN A 222 -7.34 -15.34 -40.95
CA ASN A 222 -8.29 -16.17 -41.67
C ASN A 222 -9.70 -15.68 -41.31
N SER A 223 -10.57 -15.55 -42.32
CA SER A 223 -11.85 -14.80 -42.23
C SER A 223 -12.76 -15.19 -41.05
N LYS A 224 -12.61 -16.39 -40.49
CA LYS A 224 -13.35 -16.85 -39.30
C LYS A 224 -12.80 -16.37 -37.96
N GLU A 225 -11.51 -16.04 -37.85
CA GLU A 225 -10.87 -15.60 -36.60
C GLU A 225 -11.04 -14.09 -36.38
N ALA A 226 -11.15 -13.31 -37.46
CA ALA A 226 -11.38 -11.87 -37.43
C ALA A 226 -12.72 -11.49 -36.77
N ASP A 227 -13.74 -12.37 -36.88
CA ASP A 227 -15.10 -12.08 -36.41
C ASP A 227 -15.22 -11.95 -34.88
N ASN A 228 -14.27 -12.48 -34.12
CA ASN A 228 -14.29 -12.47 -32.65
C ASN A 228 -13.38 -11.39 -32.03
N TYR A 229 -12.72 -10.57 -32.85
CA TYR A 229 -11.84 -9.49 -32.40
C TYR A 229 -12.44 -8.14 -32.77
N HIS A 230 -12.67 -7.29 -31.78
CA HIS A 230 -13.28 -5.98 -31.99
C HIS A 230 -12.45 -4.88 -31.33
N PHE A 231 -12.27 -3.76 -32.03
CA PHE A 231 -11.62 -2.58 -31.49
C PHE A 231 -12.55 -1.38 -31.56
N TYR A 232 -12.56 -0.61 -30.48
CA TYR A 232 -13.32 0.63 -30.36
C TYR A 232 -12.51 1.68 -29.62
N TYR A 233 -12.80 2.95 -29.88
CA TYR A 233 -12.37 4.03 -29.01
C TYR A 233 -13.26 4.12 -27.78
N ILE A 234 -12.69 4.59 -26.68
CA ILE A 234 -13.42 4.83 -25.44
C ILE A 234 -14.60 5.82 -25.58
N SER A 235 -14.63 6.63 -26.63
CA SER A 235 -15.76 7.50 -26.99
C SER A 235 -16.95 6.75 -27.62
N GLN A 236 -16.78 5.51 -28.08
CA GLN A 236 -17.77 4.74 -28.83
C GLN A 236 -18.60 3.78 -27.97
N LEU A 237 -18.91 4.17 -26.71
CA LEU A 237 -19.62 3.33 -25.74
C LEU A 237 -20.92 2.70 -26.29
N LYS A 238 -21.74 3.49 -27.01
CA LYS A 238 -23.02 3.00 -27.57
C LYS A 238 -22.80 1.84 -28.55
N THR A 239 -21.78 1.95 -29.42
CA THR A 239 -21.43 0.91 -30.40
C THR A 239 -20.94 -0.35 -29.72
N VAL A 240 -20.07 -0.23 -28.71
CA VAL A 240 -19.57 -1.36 -27.90
C VAL A 240 -20.75 -2.11 -27.28
N MET A 241 -21.66 -1.38 -26.64
CA MET A 241 -22.83 -1.98 -26.00
C MET A 241 -23.78 -2.66 -26.98
N GLN A 242 -24.02 -2.05 -28.14
CA GLN A 242 -24.86 -2.64 -29.18
C GLN A 242 -24.28 -3.97 -29.64
N LYS A 243 -22.96 -4.04 -29.85
CA LYS A 243 -22.27 -5.26 -30.30
C LYS A 243 -22.27 -6.37 -29.26
N ILE A 244 -22.00 -6.04 -27.99
CA ILE A 244 -22.14 -6.99 -26.88
C ILE A 244 -23.57 -7.51 -26.78
N SER A 245 -24.57 -6.63 -26.93
CA SER A 245 -25.99 -7.03 -26.84
C SER A 245 -26.40 -7.95 -28.00
N GLN A 246 -25.98 -7.64 -29.24
CA GLN A 246 -26.20 -8.49 -30.42
C GLN A 246 -25.55 -9.87 -30.25
N SER A 247 -24.31 -9.87 -29.76
CA SER A 247 -23.52 -11.08 -29.46
C SER A 247 -24.24 -11.98 -28.44
N ILE A 248 -24.79 -11.41 -27.36
CA ILE A 248 -25.56 -12.14 -26.35
C ILE A 248 -26.92 -12.61 -26.92
N ALA A 249 -27.63 -11.76 -27.67
CA ALA A 249 -28.93 -12.09 -28.25
C ALA A 249 -28.86 -13.26 -29.26
N SER A 250 -27.73 -13.42 -29.97
CA SER A 250 -27.52 -14.54 -30.90
C SER A 250 -27.65 -15.94 -30.24
N LEU A 251 -27.51 -16.02 -28.92
CA LEU A 251 -27.70 -17.26 -28.16
C LEU A 251 -29.17 -17.64 -27.96
N GLU A 252 -30.09 -16.67 -28.01
CA GLU A 252 -31.53 -16.90 -27.77
C GLU A 252 -32.17 -17.64 -28.95
N ASN A 253 -31.60 -17.51 -30.14
CA ASN A 253 -32.11 -18.16 -31.36
C ASN A 253 -31.64 -19.61 -31.54
N LYS A 254 -30.79 -20.14 -30.64
CA LYS A 254 -30.41 -21.57 -30.66
C LYS A 254 -31.29 -22.35 -29.68
N PRO A 255 -32.11 -23.32 -30.14
CA PRO A 255 -32.98 -24.09 -29.26
C PRO A 255 -32.15 -24.79 -28.18
N ALA A 256 -32.50 -24.56 -26.91
CA ALA A 256 -31.80 -25.16 -25.79
C ALA A 256 -32.01 -26.69 -25.81
N VAL A 257 -30.91 -27.45 -25.76
CA VAL A 257 -30.96 -28.91 -25.58
C VAL A 257 -31.68 -29.20 -24.25
N PRO A 258 -32.76 -30.00 -24.24
CA PRO A 258 -33.60 -30.18 -23.06
C PRO A 258 -32.85 -30.96 -21.97
N VAL A 259 -32.52 -30.27 -20.88
CA VAL A 259 -31.99 -30.89 -19.66
C VAL A 259 -33.17 -31.50 -18.89
N LYS A 260 -33.17 -32.83 -18.74
CA LYS A 260 -34.15 -33.61 -17.95
C LYS A 260 -34.24 -33.06 -16.53
N LYS A 261 -35.41 -32.53 -16.16
CA LYS A 261 -35.75 -32.09 -14.79
C LYS A 261 -36.24 -33.30 -13.97
N THR A 262 -35.62 -33.56 -12.83
CA THR A 262 -36.15 -34.43 -11.77
C THR A 262 -37.05 -33.64 -10.83
N PRO A 263 -38.24 -34.13 -10.45
CA PRO A 263 -39.19 -33.39 -9.62
C PRO A 263 -38.85 -33.55 -8.13
N THR A 264 -38.87 -32.44 -7.39
CA THR A 264 -38.76 -32.43 -5.92
C THR A 264 -40.00 -31.77 -5.34
N ALA A 265 -40.65 -32.49 -4.43
CA ALA A 265 -41.93 -32.15 -3.82
C ALA A 265 -41.81 -31.01 -2.80
N ALA A 266 -42.84 -30.15 -2.78
CA ALA A 266 -42.98 -29.02 -1.85
C ALA A 266 -43.50 -29.48 -0.48
N PRO A 267 -42.99 -28.95 0.64
CA PRO A 267 -43.60 -29.15 1.94
C PRO A 267 -44.66 -28.07 2.24
N ALA A 268 -45.81 -28.52 2.70
CA ALA A 268 -46.96 -27.72 3.09
C ALA A 268 -46.68 -26.86 4.35
N SER A 269 -47.04 -25.58 4.30
CA SER A 269 -47.01 -24.68 5.45
C SER A 269 -48.35 -24.71 6.19
N ARG A 270 -48.33 -25.07 7.48
CA ARG A 270 -49.47 -24.98 8.38
C ARG A 270 -49.51 -23.59 9.03
N ARG A 271 -50.62 -22.86 8.81
CA ARG A 271 -50.99 -21.66 9.56
C ARG A 271 -51.40 -22.05 10.99
N ILE A 272 -50.78 -21.45 11.99
CA ILE A 272 -51.24 -21.45 13.37
C ILE A 272 -51.84 -20.07 13.64
N THR A 273 -53.13 -20.03 13.91
CA THR A 273 -53.86 -18.85 14.38
C THR A 273 -53.64 -18.69 15.88
N VAL A 274 -53.02 -17.57 16.29
CA VAL A 274 -52.91 -17.16 17.70
C VAL A 274 -53.90 -16.03 17.94
N LYS A 275 -54.83 -16.21 18.89
CA LYS A 275 -55.77 -15.17 19.32
C LYS A 275 -55.00 -14.00 19.92
N HIS A 276 -55.26 -12.81 19.38
CA HIS A 276 -54.72 -11.53 19.87
C HIS A 276 -55.25 -11.21 21.27
N ILE A 277 -54.34 -10.97 22.22
CA ILE A 277 -54.60 -10.13 23.39
C ILE A 277 -54.33 -8.69 22.94
N ASN A 278 -55.28 -7.79 23.16
CA ASN A 278 -55.22 -6.41 22.71
C ASN A 278 -54.06 -5.67 23.41
N PRO A 279 -53.00 -5.25 22.67
CA PRO A 279 -51.82 -4.59 23.26
C PRO A 279 -52.13 -3.24 23.91
N PHE A 280 -53.30 -2.66 23.66
CA PHE A 280 -53.73 -1.42 24.31
C PHE A 280 -53.94 -1.54 25.83
N PHE A 281 -54.32 -2.72 26.33
CA PHE A 281 -54.64 -2.89 27.75
C PHE A 281 -53.36 -2.90 28.64
N ILE A 282 -52.26 -3.44 28.13
CA ILE A 282 -50.96 -3.48 28.82
C ILE A 282 -50.28 -2.10 28.79
N VAL A 283 -50.41 -1.37 27.68
CA VAL A 283 -49.87 -0.01 27.55
C VAL A 283 -50.60 0.97 28.49
N PHE A 284 -51.92 0.85 28.63
CA PHE A 284 -52.72 1.71 29.51
C PHE A 284 -52.37 1.53 31.00
N LEU A 285 -52.13 0.29 31.44
CA LEU A 285 -51.78 -0.04 32.83
C LEU A 285 -50.36 0.39 33.21
N LEU A 286 -49.42 0.35 32.24
CA LEU A 286 -48.06 0.87 32.42
C LEU A 286 -48.02 2.40 32.47
N LEU A 287 -48.82 3.08 31.64
CA LEU A 287 -48.91 4.55 31.62
C LEU A 287 -49.52 5.10 32.91
N THR A 288 -50.57 4.48 33.44
CA THR A 288 -51.21 4.90 34.70
C THR A 288 -50.29 4.69 35.91
N ALA A 289 -49.53 3.59 35.96
CA ALA A 289 -48.52 3.36 37.00
C ALA A 289 -47.36 4.40 36.94
N LEU A 290 -46.89 4.74 35.74
CA LEU A 290 -45.84 5.74 35.52
C LEU A 290 -46.28 7.14 35.97
N ILE A 291 -47.53 7.52 35.72
CA ILE A 291 -48.08 8.83 36.13
C ILE A 291 -48.19 8.92 37.65
N LEU A 292 -48.67 7.86 38.32
CA LEU A 292 -48.81 7.84 39.79
C LEU A 292 -47.45 7.94 40.50
N ILE A 293 -46.44 7.23 39.99
CA ILE A 293 -45.06 7.27 40.52
C ILE A 293 -44.43 8.65 40.32
N SER A 294 -44.70 9.30 39.19
CA SER A 294 -44.18 10.63 38.89
C SER A 294 -44.79 11.74 39.77
N LEU A 295 -46.08 11.63 40.10
CA LEU A 295 -46.78 12.55 41.00
C LEU A 295 -46.29 12.43 42.46
N LEU A 296 -46.06 11.20 42.94
CA LEU A 296 -45.49 10.96 44.27
C LEU A 296 -44.04 11.42 44.40
N TYR A 297 -43.26 11.33 43.30
CA TYR A 297 -41.89 11.81 43.23
C TYR A 297 -41.81 13.35 43.32
N PHE A 298 -42.76 14.07 42.71
CA PHE A 298 -42.79 15.54 42.73
C PHE A 298 -43.20 16.12 44.09
N ALA A 299 -44.06 15.45 44.85
CA ALA A 299 -44.52 15.93 46.15
C ALA A 299 -43.42 15.97 47.23
N PHE A 300 -42.38 15.14 47.12
CA PHE A 300 -41.35 14.98 48.17
C PHE A 300 -40.06 15.81 47.97
N ILE A 301 -39.93 16.57 46.87
CA ILE A 301 -38.66 17.25 46.49
C ILE A 301 -38.62 18.75 46.83
N ARG A 302 -39.62 19.31 47.54
CA ARG A 302 -39.59 20.71 47.99
C ARG A 302 -39.10 20.90 49.44
N LYS A 303 -37.80 20.69 49.70
CA LYS A 303 -37.06 21.41 50.76
C LYS A 303 -35.57 21.61 50.37
N PRO A 304 -34.98 22.80 50.60
CA PRO A 304 -33.61 23.13 50.21
C PRO A 304 -32.57 22.43 51.10
N LYS A 305 -31.40 22.06 50.53
CA LYS A 305 -30.37 21.22 51.19
C LYS A 305 -28.94 21.74 50.99
N GLU A 306 -28.19 21.68 52.09
CA GLU A 306 -26.75 21.97 52.27
C GLU A 306 -25.81 20.95 51.59
N THR A 307 -24.56 21.35 51.32
CA THR A 307 -23.54 20.61 50.54
C THR A 307 -22.25 20.29 51.31
N GLU A 308 -21.67 19.11 51.09
CA GLU A 308 -20.37 18.63 51.62
C GLU A 308 -19.47 18.06 50.50
N LYS A 309 -18.15 18.26 50.54
CA LYS A 309 -17.18 17.69 49.56
C LYS A 309 -16.74 16.29 50.01
N VAL A 310 -17.15 15.24 49.30
CA VAL A 310 -16.81 13.85 49.62
C VAL A 310 -15.98 13.27 48.47
N PRO A 311 -14.88 12.54 48.72
CA PRO A 311 -14.20 11.77 47.68
C PRO A 311 -15.16 10.69 47.19
N VAL A 312 -15.62 10.82 45.94
CA VAL A 312 -16.63 9.89 45.37
C VAL A 312 -16.03 8.83 44.47
N GLY A 313 -14.71 8.89 44.25
CA GLY A 313 -13.97 7.88 43.54
C GLY A 313 -12.64 8.40 43.05
N THR A 314 -11.95 7.56 42.30
CA THR A 314 -10.72 7.91 41.59
C THR A 314 -11.00 8.03 40.10
N ARG A 315 -10.52 9.08 39.45
CA ARG A 315 -10.54 9.21 38.00
C ARG A 315 -9.16 8.86 37.44
N PRO A 316 -9.07 7.85 36.56
CA PRO A 316 -7.81 7.54 35.92
C PRO A 316 -7.45 8.64 34.92
N PHE A 317 -6.16 8.94 34.81
CA PHE A 317 -5.61 9.81 33.78
C PHE A 317 -4.43 9.14 33.08
N ILE A 318 -4.13 9.62 31.88
CA ILE A 318 -2.99 9.18 31.07
C ILE A 318 -2.08 10.38 30.84
N ASN A 319 -0.76 10.22 31.06
CA ASN A 319 0.24 11.21 30.68
C ASN A 319 0.92 10.80 29.38
N LEU A 320 0.91 11.69 28.39
CA LEU A 320 1.59 11.53 27.12
C LEU A 320 2.62 12.63 26.94
N LYS A 321 3.77 12.29 26.35
CA LYS A 321 4.71 13.26 25.79
C LYS A 321 4.65 13.21 24.28
N ILE A 322 4.26 14.30 23.65
CA ILE A 322 4.05 14.41 22.21
C ILE A 322 5.17 15.28 21.65
N ILE A 323 5.83 14.80 20.60
CA ILE A 323 6.86 15.54 19.89
C ILE A 323 6.40 15.73 18.44
N SER A 324 6.25 16.99 18.03
CA SER A 324 5.85 17.37 16.68
C SER A 324 6.99 17.18 15.66
N SER A 325 6.66 17.34 14.38
CA SER A 325 7.65 17.40 13.29
C SER A 325 8.61 18.58 13.39
N SER A 326 8.21 19.69 14.03
CA SER A 326 9.06 20.83 14.32
C SER A 326 9.94 20.65 15.56
N GLY A 327 9.75 19.56 16.32
CA GLY A 327 10.48 19.27 17.56
C GLY A 327 9.90 19.91 18.80
N GLN A 328 8.77 20.61 18.69
CA GLN A 328 8.02 21.10 19.83
C GLN A 328 7.56 19.92 20.69
N LYS A 329 7.83 20.01 21.99
CA LYS A 329 7.47 18.99 22.97
C LYS A 329 6.27 19.46 23.77
N GLU A 330 5.27 18.62 23.91
CA GLU A 330 4.09 18.89 24.71
C GLU A 330 3.81 17.72 25.66
N LEU A 331 3.51 18.05 26.92
CA LEU A 331 3.02 17.09 27.91
C LEU A 331 1.50 17.22 28.00
N LYS A 332 0.78 16.14 27.67
CA LYS A 332 -0.69 16.09 27.76
C LYS A 332 -1.12 15.12 28.85
N ARG A 333 -1.94 15.61 29.78
CA ARG A 333 -2.66 14.80 30.75
C ARG A 333 -4.11 14.65 30.32
N LEU A 334 -4.56 13.42 30.11
CA LEU A 334 -5.90 13.11 29.61
C LEU A 334 -6.72 12.40 30.69
N HIS A 335 -7.78 13.06 31.17
CA HIS A 335 -8.67 12.53 32.20
C HIS A 335 -9.90 11.81 31.60
N LYS A 336 -10.10 11.88 30.29
CA LYS A 336 -11.21 11.24 29.59
C LYS A 336 -10.68 10.00 28.87
N VAL A 337 -11.11 8.82 29.33
CA VAL A 337 -10.71 7.53 28.74
C VAL A 337 -12.00 6.75 28.40
N PRO A 338 -12.17 6.24 27.16
CA PRO A 338 -11.20 6.20 26.06
C PRO A 338 -10.81 7.58 25.51
N ALA A 339 -9.51 7.82 25.39
CA ALA A 339 -8.94 9.05 24.83
C ALA A 339 -8.67 8.85 23.34
N LYS A 340 -9.22 9.70 22.47
CA LYS A 340 -9.04 9.66 21.03
C LYS A 340 -8.01 10.71 20.59
N ILE A 341 -7.02 10.29 19.82
CA ILE A 341 -6.05 11.17 19.14
C ILE A 341 -6.27 11.01 17.64
N ALA A 342 -6.40 12.12 16.91
CA ALA A 342 -6.63 12.14 15.47
C ALA A 342 -5.96 13.35 14.81
N GLN A 343 -5.84 13.34 13.48
CA GLN A 343 -5.38 14.53 12.75
C GLN A 343 -6.48 15.60 12.64
N THR A 344 -7.74 15.19 12.54
CA THR A 344 -8.89 16.08 12.37
C THR A 344 -10.12 15.60 13.15
N GLY A 345 -11.14 16.45 13.23
CA GLY A 345 -12.45 16.12 13.80
C GLY A 345 -12.52 16.19 15.32
N ASN A 346 -13.57 15.59 15.89
CA ASN A 346 -13.77 15.57 17.34
C ASN A 346 -12.87 14.47 17.98
N ALA A 347 -11.76 14.92 18.57
CA ALA A 347 -10.77 14.10 19.27
C ALA A 347 -10.29 14.83 20.54
N ASP A 348 -9.85 14.07 21.54
CA ASP A 348 -9.33 14.65 22.79
C ASP A 348 -7.93 15.26 22.59
N ILE A 349 -7.19 14.81 21.58
CA ILE A 349 -5.97 15.46 21.05
C ILE A 349 -6.07 15.53 19.53
N ILE A 350 -5.86 16.72 18.98
CA ILE A 350 -5.81 16.97 17.54
C ILE A 350 -4.37 17.26 17.13
N LEU A 351 -3.84 16.50 16.18
CA LEU A 351 -2.47 16.60 15.65
C LEU A 351 -2.52 17.01 14.18
N ASN A 352 -2.81 18.29 13.92
CA ASN A 352 -3.17 18.83 12.59
C ASN A 352 -2.17 18.47 11.47
N ASP A 353 -0.88 18.43 11.80
CA ASP A 353 0.20 18.21 10.82
C ASP A 353 0.75 16.78 10.82
N ALA A 354 -0.07 15.80 11.19
CA ALA A 354 0.37 14.40 11.22
C ALA A 354 0.77 13.90 9.82
N GLY A 355 0.43 14.62 8.76
CA GLY A 355 0.88 14.31 7.40
C GLY A 355 0.15 13.13 6.78
N PHE A 356 -0.96 12.68 7.39
CA PHE A 356 -1.82 11.70 6.74
C PHE A 356 -2.57 12.34 5.56
N THR A 357 -2.64 11.59 4.47
CA THR A 357 -3.31 12.00 3.23
C THR A 357 -4.33 10.95 2.80
N GLY A 358 -5.28 11.34 1.94
CA GLY A 358 -6.34 10.45 1.44
C GLY A 358 -7.14 9.78 2.57
N LYS A 359 -7.33 8.46 2.47
CA LYS A 359 -8.08 7.64 3.45
C LYS A 359 -7.44 7.67 4.86
N GLN A 360 -6.15 7.99 4.98
CA GLN A 360 -5.50 8.07 6.28
C GLN A 360 -5.84 9.36 7.04
N LYS A 361 -6.48 10.36 6.43
CA LYS A 361 -6.95 11.56 7.17
C LYS A 361 -7.92 11.21 8.30
N GLU A 362 -8.63 10.08 8.17
CA GLU A 362 -9.52 9.54 9.20
C GLU A 362 -8.79 8.60 10.18
N ALA A 363 -7.46 8.51 10.10
CA ALA A 363 -6.67 7.74 11.06
C ALA A 363 -6.88 8.32 12.45
N PHE A 364 -7.25 7.45 13.38
CA PHE A 364 -7.31 7.79 14.79
C PHE A 364 -6.72 6.65 15.60
N LEU A 365 -6.10 7.02 16.71
CA LEU A 365 -5.76 6.09 17.76
C LEU A 365 -6.65 6.39 18.97
N ARG A 366 -7.00 5.34 19.69
CA ARG A 366 -7.76 5.38 20.93
C ARG A 366 -6.93 4.70 22.01
N ILE A 367 -6.71 5.39 23.12
CA ILE A 367 -6.14 4.79 24.32
C ILE A 367 -7.30 4.51 25.27
N GLU A 368 -7.47 3.25 25.66
CA GLU A 368 -8.59 2.79 26.49
C GLU A 368 -8.14 1.81 27.56
N TYR A 369 -8.97 1.60 28.58
CA TYR A 369 -8.69 0.63 29.63
C TYR A 369 -9.39 -0.69 29.34
N PHE A 370 -8.65 -1.78 29.49
CA PHE A 370 -9.21 -3.12 29.58
C PHE A 370 -8.57 -3.80 30.79
N ASN A 371 -9.38 -4.14 31.79
CA ASN A 371 -8.93 -4.72 33.07
C ASN A 371 -7.79 -3.92 33.73
N ASN A 372 -7.98 -2.62 33.96
CA ASN A 372 -7.00 -1.67 34.52
C ASN A 372 -5.66 -1.59 33.76
N THR A 373 -5.60 -2.14 32.56
CA THR A 373 -4.42 -2.06 31.70
C THR A 373 -4.72 -1.09 30.55
N PRO A 374 -3.84 -0.11 30.28
CA PRO A 374 -3.99 0.76 29.11
C PRO A 374 -3.69 -0.01 27.83
N PHE A 375 -4.59 0.09 26.86
CA PHE A 375 -4.43 -0.43 25.51
C PHE A 375 -4.53 0.72 24.52
N ILE A 376 -3.67 0.70 23.51
CA ILE A 376 -3.88 1.48 22.30
C ILE A 376 -4.62 0.61 21.29
N ARG A 377 -5.62 1.20 20.62
CA ARG A 377 -6.31 0.66 19.46
C ARG A 377 -6.35 1.71 18.36
N SER A 378 -6.23 1.31 17.11
CA SER A 378 -6.26 2.20 15.95
C SER A 378 -7.03 1.56 14.81
N ASN A 379 -7.75 2.36 14.03
CA ASN A 379 -8.40 1.90 12.80
C ASN A 379 -7.38 1.56 11.69
N PHE A 380 -6.16 2.06 11.83
CA PHE A 380 -5.04 1.82 10.92
C PHE A 380 -3.83 1.21 11.66
N PRO A 381 -3.02 0.34 11.04
CA PRO A 381 -1.79 -0.16 11.67
C PRO A 381 -0.84 1.00 12.02
N LEU A 382 -0.42 1.10 13.29
CA LEU A 382 0.54 2.10 13.75
C LEU A 382 1.87 1.42 14.09
N ASN A 383 2.98 2.11 13.85
CA ASN A 383 4.28 1.64 14.30
C ASN A 383 4.45 1.93 15.78
N ILE A 384 4.42 0.89 16.61
CA ILE A 384 4.59 0.99 18.06
C ILE A 384 5.85 0.22 18.45
N ASN A 385 6.85 0.92 18.98
CA ASN A 385 8.21 0.42 19.20
C ASN A 385 8.79 -0.27 17.95
N GLY A 386 8.56 0.33 16.77
CA GLY A 386 9.05 -0.19 15.48
C GLY A 386 8.22 -1.35 14.90
N VAL A 387 7.16 -1.81 15.57
CA VAL A 387 6.32 -2.89 15.05
C VAL A 387 4.94 -2.36 14.65
N SER A 388 4.54 -2.60 13.40
CA SER A 388 3.22 -2.22 12.90
C SER A 388 2.11 -3.07 13.55
N ARG A 389 1.24 -2.43 14.34
CA ARG A 389 0.12 -3.09 15.04
C ARG A 389 -1.08 -2.15 15.12
N LYS A 390 -2.29 -2.72 15.03
CA LYS A 390 -3.54 -1.98 15.28
C LYS A 390 -3.89 -1.89 16.76
N GLN A 391 -3.37 -2.81 17.57
CA GLN A 391 -3.62 -2.86 19.00
C GLN A 391 -2.39 -3.30 19.78
N LYS A 392 -2.18 -2.73 20.96
CA LYS A 392 -1.09 -3.11 21.86
C LYS A 392 -1.42 -2.73 23.30
N LYS A 393 -1.06 -3.60 24.26
CA LYS A 393 -0.95 -3.22 25.67
C LYS A 393 0.17 -2.18 25.82
N LEU A 394 -0.16 -1.01 26.34
CA LEU A 394 0.83 0.05 26.57
C LEU A 394 1.64 -0.22 27.84
N LYS A 395 2.93 0.06 27.76
CA LYS A 395 3.88 0.11 28.89
C LYS A 395 4.52 1.48 28.93
N GLU A 396 4.92 1.92 30.12
CA GLU A 396 5.72 3.15 30.29
C GLU A 396 6.95 3.13 29.37
N GLY A 397 7.16 4.24 28.67
CA GLY A 397 8.21 4.39 27.66
C GLY A 397 7.83 3.91 26.26
N ASP A 398 6.65 3.29 26.07
CA ASP A 398 6.19 2.90 24.73
C ASP A 398 6.13 4.12 23.80
N HIS A 399 6.74 3.96 22.63
CA HIS A 399 6.85 4.95 21.58
C HIS A 399 5.92 4.60 20.42
N ILE A 400 5.02 5.53 20.10
CA ILE A 400 3.98 5.39 19.07
C ILE A 400 4.24 6.41 17.97
N LEU A 401 4.34 5.95 16.74
CA LEU A 401 4.36 6.81 15.55
C LEU A 401 2.94 7.08 15.06
N PHE A 402 2.55 8.34 15.07
CA PHE A 402 1.27 8.79 14.53
C PHE A 402 1.53 9.86 13.46
N GLY A 403 1.70 9.39 12.22
CA GLY A 403 2.10 10.26 11.12
C GLY A 403 3.49 10.83 11.37
N ARG A 404 3.60 12.16 11.37
CA ARG A 404 4.84 12.90 11.69
C ARG A 404 5.08 13.15 13.18
N TYR A 405 4.21 12.65 14.06
CA TYR A 405 4.35 12.82 15.50
C TYR A 405 4.95 11.57 16.15
N ARG A 406 5.76 11.81 17.20
CA ARG A 406 6.16 10.79 18.17
C ARG A 406 5.41 10.99 19.46
N ILE A 407 4.69 9.96 19.89
CA ILE A 407 3.93 9.96 21.12
C ILE A 407 4.58 8.95 22.06
N TYR A 408 5.07 9.41 23.20
CA TYR A 408 5.57 8.57 24.27
C TYR A 408 4.48 8.42 25.31
N PHE A 409 4.13 7.18 25.60
CA PHE A 409 3.30 6.84 26.74
C PHE A 409 4.16 6.89 27.99
N LEU A 410 3.91 7.87 28.88
CA LEU A 410 4.68 8.03 30.10
C LEU A 410 4.11 7.09 31.16
N CYS A 411 2.95 7.42 31.73
CA CYS A 411 2.37 6.64 32.81
C CYS A 411 0.85 6.75 32.83
N ILE A 412 0.25 5.85 33.62
CA ILE A 412 -1.10 6.01 34.14
C ILE A 412 -1.04 6.54 35.56
N GLY A 413 -2.04 7.31 35.94
CA GLY A 413 -2.27 7.67 37.33
C GLY A 413 -3.75 7.73 37.65
N SER A 414 -4.06 7.94 38.93
CA SER A 414 -5.42 8.16 39.40
C SER A 414 -5.46 9.37 40.31
N GLU A 415 -6.45 10.23 40.15
CA GLU A 415 -6.70 11.35 41.04
C GLU A 415 -8.03 11.15 41.77
N ASN A 416 -8.13 11.58 43.03
CA ASN A 416 -9.39 11.56 43.75
C ASN A 416 -10.33 12.61 43.16
N VAL A 417 -11.51 12.17 42.73
CA VAL A 417 -12.61 13.05 42.36
C VAL A 417 -13.43 13.33 43.60
N TYR A 418 -13.56 14.61 43.93
CA TYR A 418 -14.41 15.08 45.01
C TYR A 418 -15.73 15.55 44.40
N GLU A 419 -16.84 14.97 44.83
CA GLU A 419 -18.17 15.48 44.51
C GLU A 419 -18.64 16.34 45.67
N ILE A 420 -19.21 17.48 45.34
CA ILE A 420 -19.93 18.31 46.28
C ILE A 420 -21.32 17.67 46.45
N ARG A 421 -21.47 16.73 47.39
CA ARG A 421 -22.74 16.05 47.65
C ARG A 421 -23.63 16.88 48.57
N LYS A 422 -24.87 17.08 48.15
CA LYS A 422 -25.95 17.51 49.04
C LYS A 422 -26.38 16.33 49.90
N LYS A 423 -26.44 16.49 51.23
CA LYS A 423 -26.91 15.44 52.15
C LYS A 423 -28.32 14.98 51.73
N LYS A 424 -28.49 13.72 51.35
CA LYS A 424 -29.81 13.17 51.01
C LYS A 424 -30.49 12.62 52.28
N PRO A 425 -31.77 12.95 52.52
CA PRO A 425 -32.54 12.39 53.61
C PRO A 425 -32.88 10.93 53.27
N TYR A 426 -33.00 10.13 54.31
CA TYR A 426 -33.14 8.68 54.33
C TYR A 426 -34.43 8.04 53.71
N PRO A 427 -35.55 8.73 53.36
CA PRO A 427 -36.82 8.02 53.09
C PRO A 427 -37.09 7.58 51.63
N ILE A 428 -36.15 7.73 50.68
CA ILE A 428 -36.40 7.29 49.27
C ILE A 428 -36.39 5.76 49.12
N TYR A 429 -35.63 5.05 49.95
CA TYR A 429 -35.47 3.59 49.86
C TYR A 429 -36.72 2.82 50.30
N THR A 430 -37.57 3.40 51.14
CA THR A 430 -38.81 2.76 51.61
C THR A 430 -39.90 2.74 50.53
N ILE A 431 -39.94 3.75 49.64
CA ILE A 431 -40.93 3.85 48.57
C ILE A 431 -40.68 2.82 47.46
N HIS A 432 -39.40 2.55 47.12
CA HIS A 432 -39.05 1.57 46.10
C HIS A 432 -39.29 0.13 46.56
N ALA A 433 -39.08 -0.16 47.85
CA ALA A 433 -39.40 -1.46 48.43
C ALA A 433 -40.92 -1.74 48.38
N ALA A 434 -41.75 -0.74 48.66
CA ALA A 434 -43.22 -0.86 48.59
C ALA A 434 -43.72 -1.10 47.16
N ALA A 435 -43.19 -0.39 46.15
CA ALA A 435 -43.56 -0.58 44.76
C ALA A 435 -43.15 -1.96 44.20
N PHE A 436 -42.00 -2.49 44.66
CA PHE A 436 -41.54 -3.82 44.28
C PHE A 436 -42.43 -4.92 44.85
N LEU A 437 -42.83 -4.83 46.13
CA LEU A 437 -43.75 -5.78 46.76
C LEU A 437 -45.12 -5.80 46.07
N LEU A 438 -45.62 -4.65 45.63
CA LEU A 438 -46.88 -4.54 44.89
C LEU A 438 -46.82 -5.21 43.51
N MET A 439 -45.69 -5.10 42.82
CA MET A 439 -45.47 -5.73 41.51
C MET A 439 -45.39 -7.26 41.62
N VAL A 440 -44.67 -7.75 42.64
CA VAL A 440 -44.55 -9.20 42.92
C VAL A 440 -45.92 -9.80 43.26
N PHE A 441 -46.74 -9.07 44.03
CA PHE A 441 -48.11 -9.45 44.33
C PHE A 441 -48.99 -9.56 43.07
N LEU A 442 -48.89 -8.60 42.14
CA LEU A 442 -49.61 -8.62 40.86
C LEU A 442 -49.22 -9.79 39.95
N VAL A 443 -47.95 -10.19 39.93
CA VAL A 443 -47.47 -11.33 39.14
C VAL A 443 -47.96 -12.66 39.73
N LEU A 444 -48.07 -12.77 41.06
CA LEU A 444 -48.57 -13.98 41.73
C LEU A 444 -50.09 -14.14 41.59
N VAL A 445 -50.86 -13.04 41.60
CA VAL A 445 -52.33 -13.07 41.47
C VAL A 445 -52.80 -13.36 40.04
N LEU A 446 -52.00 -13.04 39.01
CA LEU A 446 -52.38 -13.21 37.60
C LEU A 446 -52.04 -14.57 36.96
N GLY A 447 -51.65 -15.57 37.76
CA GLY A 447 -51.86 -16.99 37.42
C GLY A 447 -51.23 -17.51 36.12
N VAL A 448 -49.98 -17.17 35.81
CA VAL A 448 -49.28 -17.74 34.64
C VAL A 448 -48.80 -19.16 34.98
N LYS A 449 -49.53 -20.19 34.52
CA LYS A 449 -49.08 -21.60 34.65
C LYS A 449 -47.86 -21.84 33.74
N PRO A 450 -46.73 -22.35 34.27
CA PRO A 450 -45.57 -22.67 33.46
C PRO A 450 -45.86 -23.90 32.59
N VAL A 451 -45.64 -23.77 31.27
CA VAL A 451 -45.63 -24.89 30.34
C VAL A 451 -44.29 -25.63 30.52
N ILE A 452 -44.35 -26.80 31.17
CA ILE A 452 -43.22 -27.72 31.31
C ILE A 452 -43.10 -28.49 29.99
N THR A 453 -42.14 -28.11 29.14
CA THR A 453 -41.70 -28.95 28.01
C THR A 453 -40.56 -29.86 28.47
N LYS A 454 -40.84 -31.18 28.49
CA LYS A 454 -39.88 -32.25 28.75
C LYS A 454 -38.66 -32.14 27.83
N THR A 455 -37.49 -31.98 28.42
CA THR A 455 -36.19 -32.09 27.75
C THR A 455 -35.94 -33.56 27.39
N ARG A 456 -35.83 -33.87 26.10
CA ARG A 456 -35.43 -35.20 25.62
C ARG A 456 -33.91 -35.29 25.63
N LYS A 457 -33.40 -36.28 26.36
CA LYS A 457 -32.00 -36.75 26.43
C LYS A 457 -31.39 -36.85 25.01
N LEU A 458 -30.20 -36.31 24.86
CA LEU A 458 -29.33 -36.50 23.70
C LEU A 458 -28.20 -37.44 24.15
N GLU A 459 -28.29 -38.70 23.74
CA GLU A 459 -27.21 -39.68 23.84
C GLU A 459 -26.87 -40.19 22.44
N GLN A 460 -25.58 -40.10 22.14
CA GLN A 460 -24.74 -40.83 21.20
C GLN A 460 -25.38 -41.72 20.13
N VAL A 461 -25.01 -41.48 18.85
CA VAL A 461 -24.60 -42.55 17.93
C VAL A 461 -23.36 -42.09 17.15
N GLN A 462 -22.31 -42.90 17.28
CA GLN A 462 -21.05 -42.85 16.56
C GLN A 462 -21.09 -43.93 15.45
N LYS A 463 -20.33 -43.69 14.37
CA LYS A 463 -19.82 -44.64 13.34
C LYS A 463 -20.80 -45.14 12.25
N MET A 464 -20.54 -44.73 11.01
CA MET A 464 -20.04 -45.59 9.92
C MET A 464 -19.95 -44.80 8.60
N HIS A 465 -18.74 -44.66 8.05
CA HIS A 465 -18.39 -45.05 6.67
C HIS A 465 -16.96 -44.61 6.36
N ALA A 466 -16.07 -45.61 6.41
CA ALA A 466 -14.83 -45.63 5.66
C ALA A 466 -15.12 -46.02 4.21
N GLY A 467 -14.30 -45.55 3.27
CA GLY A 467 -14.18 -46.07 1.92
C GLY A 467 -14.53 -45.09 0.82
N SER A 468 -13.52 -44.43 0.25
CA SER A 468 -13.24 -44.54 -1.20
C SER A 468 -12.00 -43.73 -1.55
N SER A 469 -10.88 -44.44 -1.71
CA SER A 469 -9.66 -43.97 -2.36
C SER A 469 -9.87 -43.98 -3.87
N VAL A 470 -9.68 -42.83 -4.53
CA VAL A 470 -9.64 -42.74 -6.01
C VAL A 470 -8.26 -42.20 -6.44
N PRO A 471 -7.68 -42.72 -7.53
CA PRO A 471 -6.24 -42.71 -7.77
C PRO A 471 -5.73 -41.35 -8.24
N LYS A 472 -4.54 -40.98 -7.77
CA LYS A 472 -3.73 -39.90 -8.36
C LYS A 472 -3.18 -40.36 -9.71
N THR A 473 -3.80 -39.91 -10.79
CA THR A 473 -3.22 -40.03 -12.13
C THR A 473 -2.06 -39.05 -12.25
N LYS A 474 -0.83 -39.57 -12.28
CA LYS A 474 0.38 -38.84 -12.67
C LYS A 474 0.22 -38.40 -14.13
N VAL A 475 0.08 -37.10 -14.35
CA VAL A 475 0.34 -36.49 -15.66
C VAL A 475 1.73 -35.87 -15.58
N GLU A 476 2.69 -36.46 -16.30
CA GLU A 476 4.01 -35.88 -16.51
C GLU A 476 3.90 -34.63 -17.39
N PRO A 477 4.27 -33.44 -16.89
CA PRO A 477 4.36 -32.26 -17.73
C PRO A 477 5.72 -32.26 -18.44
N LEU A 478 5.66 -32.18 -19.77
CA LEU A 478 6.78 -31.98 -20.69
C LEU A 478 7.82 -31.00 -20.14
N LYS A 479 9.04 -31.53 -19.98
CA LYS A 479 10.26 -30.81 -19.60
C LYS A 479 10.66 -29.86 -20.72
N ASN A 480 10.25 -28.60 -20.62
CA ASN A 480 11.04 -27.48 -21.15
C ASN A 480 10.84 -26.25 -20.27
N LYS A 481 11.27 -26.38 -19.01
CA LYS A 481 11.44 -25.25 -18.11
C LYS A 481 12.77 -24.58 -18.44
N SER A 482 12.71 -23.43 -19.11
CA SER A 482 13.69 -22.38 -18.82
C SER A 482 13.77 -22.29 -17.29
N LYS A 483 14.95 -22.56 -16.73
CA LYS A 483 15.21 -22.46 -15.29
C LYS A 483 14.94 -21.00 -14.89
N VAL A 484 13.70 -20.71 -14.50
CA VAL A 484 13.38 -19.55 -13.68
C VAL A 484 14.20 -19.75 -12.43
N ILE A 485 15.33 -19.04 -12.35
CA ILE A 485 16.20 -19.04 -11.18
C ILE A 485 15.29 -18.63 -10.03
N PRO A 486 15.06 -19.49 -9.02
CA PRO A 486 14.27 -19.11 -7.87
C PRO A 486 14.89 -17.82 -7.28
N PRO A 487 14.07 -16.85 -6.86
CA PRO A 487 14.57 -15.60 -6.30
C PRO A 487 15.62 -15.95 -5.25
N ALA A 488 16.80 -15.35 -5.38
CA ALA A 488 17.93 -15.61 -4.49
C ALA A 488 17.38 -15.56 -3.06
N LYS A 489 17.52 -16.68 -2.34
CA LYS A 489 17.10 -16.80 -0.94
C LYS A 489 17.69 -15.58 -0.23
N LEU A 490 16.84 -14.66 0.23
CA LEU A 490 17.22 -13.38 0.86
C LEU A 490 18.49 -13.61 1.68
N ILE A 491 19.58 -12.94 1.31
CA ILE A 491 20.88 -13.11 1.97
C ILE A 491 20.71 -12.63 3.42
N LYS A 492 20.39 -13.58 4.30
CA LYS A 492 20.23 -13.36 5.74
C LYS A 492 21.57 -13.22 6.45
N GLU A 493 22.67 -13.40 5.73
CA GLU A 493 24.00 -13.19 6.27
C GLU A 493 24.13 -11.73 6.72
N SER A 494 24.40 -11.58 8.01
CA SER A 494 24.86 -10.32 8.58
C SER A 494 26.38 -10.30 8.49
N ILE A 495 26.96 -9.16 8.13
CA ILE A 495 28.41 -9.02 8.16
C ILE A 495 28.80 -8.95 9.65
N PRO A 496 29.72 -9.80 10.13
CA PRO A 496 30.20 -9.72 11.49
C PRO A 496 30.72 -8.30 11.77
N LEU A 497 30.28 -7.71 12.89
CA LEU A 497 30.74 -6.38 13.31
C LEU A 497 32.27 -6.32 13.32
N GLY A 498 32.84 -5.25 12.76
CA GLY A 498 34.28 -5.02 12.73
C GLY A 498 35.05 -5.64 11.55
N LYS A 499 34.40 -6.42 10.67
CA LYS A 499 35.09 -6.98 9.49
C LYS A 499 35.26 -6.02 8.33
N ILE A 500 34.41 -5.00 8.18
CA ILE A 500 34.57 -4.05 7.07
C ILE A 500 35.82 -3.20 7.30
N VAL A 501 36.71 -3.19 6.31
CA VAL A 501 37.83 -2.24 6.26
C VAL A 501 37.27 -0.87 5.90
N TYR A 502 37.44 0.09 6.80
CA TYR A 502 37.03 1.47 6.62
C TYR A 502 38.22 2.28 6.08
N THR A 503 38.05 2.95 4.94
CA THR A 503 39.00 3.97 4.50
C THR A 503 38.68 5.30 5.19
N LYS A 504 39.67 6.16 5.42
CA LYS A 504 39.43 7.53 5.87
C LYS A 504 39.46 8.44 4.64
N PRO A 505 38.34 8.67 3.93
CA PRO A 505 38.35 9.52 2.75
C PRO A 505 38.82 10.93 3.12
N ARG A 506 39.68 11.52 2.29
CA ARG A 506 39.99 12.94 2.37
C ARG A 506 38.81 13.72 1.82
N ILE A 507 38.26 14.64 2.59
CA ILE A 507 37.07 15.40 2.21
C ILE A 507 37.49 16.81 1.81
N TYR A 508 37.00 17.26 0.66
CA TYR A 508 37.11 18.65 0.23
C TYR A 508 35.72 19.29 0.31
N LYS A 509 35.62 20.38 1.06
CA LYS A 509 34.44 21.22 1.17
C LYS A 509 34.33 22.14 -0.06
N PRO A 510 33.14 22.73 -0.31
CA PRO A 510 32.99 23.72 -1.36
C PRO A 510 34.00 24.87 -1.19
N GLY A 511 34.83 25.11 -2.21
CA GLY A 511 35.85 26.17 -2.23
C GLY A 511 37.24 25.76 -1.74
N ASP A 512 37.41 24.55 -1.18
CA ASP A 512 38.72 24.07 -0.77
C ASP A 512 39.67 23.89 -1.97
N LYS A 513 40.96 24.22 -1.79
CA LYS A 513 42.00 23.87 -2.78
C LYS A 513 42.21 22.35 -2.78
N ILE A 514 41.98 21.73 -3.93
CA ILE A 514 42.11 20.28 -4.10
C ILE A 514 43.58 19.91 -4.33
N ALA A 515 44.10 18.97 -3.55
CA ALA A 515 45.38 18.33 -3.83
C ALA A 515 45.14 17.08 -4.68
N TYR A 516 45.55 17.19 -5.94
CA TYR A 516 45.34 16.18 -6.96
C TYR A 516 46.38 15.06 -6.94
N PHE A 517 46.02 13.90 -7.47
CA PHE A 517 46.90 12.76 -7.74
C PHE A 517 46.30 11.93 -8.89
N LYS A 518 47.11 11.10 -9.57
CA LYS A 518 46.57 10.18 -10.59
C LYS A 518 45.59 9.16 -9.98
N ALA A 519 44.30 9.31 -10.26
CA ALA A 519 43.24 8.38 -9.91
C ALA A 519 43.09 7.28 -10.97
N ASP A 520 42.55 6.13 -10.56
CA ASP A 520 42.20 5.06 -11.49
C ASP A 520 40.78 5.26 -12.01
N ILE A 521 39.84 5.57 -11.09
CA ILE A 521 38.43 5.77 -11.41
C ILE A 521 37.87 6.99 -10.67
N LEU A 522 37.17 7.85 -11.41
CA LEU A 522 36.49 9.04 -10.90
C LEU A 522 34.97 8.90 -11.06
N PHE A 523 34.25 8.99 -9.95
CA PHE A 523 32.79 8.87 -9.88
C PHE A 523 32.15 10.23 -9.65
N PHE A 524 31.11 10.55 -10.43
CA PHE A 524 30.30 11.75 -10.25
C PHE A 524 28.86 11.37 -9.91
N HIS A 525 28.28 12.03 -8.91
CA HIS A 525 26.85 11.88 -8.57
C HIS A 525 26.21 13.22 -8.20
N ALA A 526 24.87 13.25 -8.20
CA ALA A 526 24.14 14.46 -7.89
C ALA A 526 23.97 14.64 -6.38
N HIS A 527 23.58 13.59 -5.67
CA HIS A 527 23.16 13.61 -4.28
C HIS A 527 24.00 12.66 -3.41
N PRO A 528 24.13 12.95 -2.11
CA PRO A 528 24.52 11.94 -1.12
C PRO A 528 23.56 10.76 -1.20
N ASP A 529 24.07 9.52 -1.27
CA ASP A 529 23.35 8.24 -1.43
C ASP A 529 23.39 7.59 -2.82
N ASP A 530 23.43 8.39 -3.87
CA ASP A 530 23.61 7.92 -5.26
C ASP A 530 24.83 7.00 -5.39
N GLU A 531 25.96 7.36 -4.74
CA GLU A 531 27.20 6.58 -4.81
C GLU A 531 27.02 5.14 -4.30
N SER A 532 26.08 4.95 -3.39
CA SER A 532 25.79 3.69 -2.75
C SER A 532 24.69 2.94 -3.49
N LEU A 533 23.72 3.64 -4.08
CA LEU A 533 22.59 3.05 -4.79
C LEU A 533 23.02 2.36 -6.08
N ASP A 534 23.70 3.08 -6.98
CA ASP A 534 23.92 2.54 -8.32
C ASP A 534 25.32 1.99 -8.55
N PHE A 535 26.31 2.42 -7.74
CA PHE A 535 27.74 2.23 -8.03
C PHE A 535 28.52 1.50 -6.93
N GLY A 536 27.86 1.19 -5.82
CA GLY A 536 28.54 0.77 -4.60
C GLY A 536 29.36 -0.51 -4.78
N CYS A 537 28.93 -1.48 -5.59
CA CYS A 537 29.72 -2.69 -5.81
C CYS A 537 30.95 -2.41 -6.68
N LEU A 538 30.82 -1.64 -7.75
CA LEU A 538 31.98 -1.25 -8.58
C LEU A 538 33.02 -0.48 -7.76
N MET A 539 32.59 0.51 -6.98
CA MET A 539 33.47 1.27 -6.09
C MET A 539 34.20 0.35 -5.09
N ALA A 540 33.44 -0.51 -4.41
CA ALA A 540 33.98 -1.44 -3.43
C ALA A 540 34.98 -2.44 -4.05
N GLN A 541 34.69 -2.97 -5.23
CA GLN A 541 35.55 -3.87 -5.98
C GLN A 541 36.85 -3.21 -6.40
N ALA A 542 36.76 -2.03 -7.01
CA ALA A 542 37.93 -1.27 -7.45
C ALA A 542 38.85 -0.93 -6.28
N ALA A 543 38.31 -0.36 -5.20
CA ALA A 543 39.11 0.03 -4.05
C ALA A 543 39.81 -1.16 -3.38
N ARG A 544 39.13 -2.32 -3.26
CA ARG A 544 39.70 -3.54 -2.65
C ARG A 544 40.72 -4.24 -3.55
N ALA A 545 40.67 -4.00 -4.86
CA ALA A 545 41.71 -4.37 -5.79
C ALA A 545 42.89 -3.37 -5.83
N GLY A 546 42.88 -2.35 -4.98
CA GLY A 546 43.98 -1.38 -4.86
C GLY A 546 43.86 -0.16 -5.78
N LYS A 547 42.76 -0.03 -6.54
CA LYS A 547 42.50 1.15 -7.37
C LYS A 547 42.22 2.38 -6.50
N LYS A 548 42.73 3.52 -6.93
CA LYS A 548 42.48 4.83 -6.33
C LYS A 548 41.16 5.39 -6.85
N VAL A 549 40.12 5.22 -6.04
CA VAL A 549 38.78 5.73 -6.31
C VAL A 549 38.61 7.14 -5.76
N VAL A 550 38.05 8.05 -6.56
CA VAL A 550 37.67 9.41 -6.16
C VAL A 550 36.18 9.60 -6.45
N THR A 551 35.48 10.28 -5.55
CA THR A 551 34.03 10.54 -5.71
C THR A 551 33.71 12.03 -5.55
N VAL A 552 32.86 12.53 -6.43
CA VAL A 552 32.41 13.93 -6.48
C VAL A 552 30.89 13.98 -6.37
N LEU A 553 30.38 14.71 -5.38
CA LEU A 553 28.95 14.98 -5.25
C LEU A 553 28.68 16.45 -5.57
N PHE A 554 27.69 16.68 -6.44
CA PHE A 554 27.31 18.03 -6.85
C PHE A 554 26.60 18.78 -5.74
N THR A 555 25.68 18.13 -5.04
CA THR A 555 24.86 18.73 -3.98
C THR A 555 25.12 18.08 -2.61
N ASP A 556 24.63 18.71 -1.54
CA ASP A 556 24.69 18.16 -0.17
C ASP A 556 23.33 17.58 0.30
N GLY A 557 22.32 17.52 -0.58
CA GLY A 557 21.03 16.88 -0.31
C GLY A 557 20.12 17.65 0.66
N GLU A 558 20.23 18.98 0.72
CA GLU A 558 19.50 19.82 1.69
C GLU A 558 17.98 19.90 1.46
N SER A 559 17.50 19.57 0.26
CA SER A 559 16.10 19.65 -0.15
C SER A 559 15.40 18.29 -0.16
N GLY A 560 16.12 17.21 0.18
CA GLY A 560 15.55 15.88 0.29
C GLY A 560 14.56 15.74 1.46
N LEU A 561 13.81 14.64 1.44
CA LEU A 561 12.90 14.29 2.53
C LEU A 561 13.67 13.60 3.66
N ASP A 562 13.53 14.12 4.89
CA ASP A 562 13.99 13.42 6.09
C ASP A 562 13.07 12.23 6.39
N GLN A 563 13.64 11.16 6.94
CA GLN A 563 12.94 9.97 7.39
C GLN A 563 12.36 10.12 8.81
N TYR A 564 12.34 11.30 9.41
CA TYR A 564 11.62 11.47 10.67
C TYR A 564 10.11 11.25 10.43
N PRO A 565 9.41 10.52 11.32
CA PRO A 565 9.86 9.96 12.60
C PRO A 565 10.31 8.48 12.53
N ALA A 566 10.51 7.91 11.34
CA ALA A 566 10.93 6.52 11.15
C ALA A 566 12.42 6.27 11.47
N ARG A 567 13.31 7.24 11.21
CA ARG A 567 14.74 7.09 11.52
C ARG A 567 15.05 7.03 13.02
N ILE A 568 16.25 6.54 13.37
CA ILE A 568 16.75 6.60 14.75
C ILE A 568 16.79 8.03 15.28
N VAL A 569 16.72 8.19 16.60
CA VAL A 569 16.89 9.49 17.28
C VAL A 569 17.99 9.42 18.32
N ASN A 570 18.95 10.35 18.23
CA ASN A 570 20.09 10.53 19.12
C ASN A 570 20.67 11.95 18.94
N GLY A 571 21.90 12.21 19.41
CA GLY A 571 22.54 13.54 19.28
C GLY A 571 22.76 14.00 17.83
N THR A 572 22.99 13.08 16.90
CA THR A 572 23.13 13.39 15.46
C THR A 572 21.77 13.55 14.79
N TYR A 573 20.78 12.78 15.23
CA TYR A 573 19.45 12.67 14.64
C TYR A 573 18.40 13.17 15.62
N PRO A 574 18.09 14.47 15.65
CA PRO A 574 17.17 15.00 16.65
C PRO A 574 15.73 14.50 16.43
N PRO A 575 14.85 14.59 17.44
CA PRO A 575 13.46 14.13 17.36
C PRO A 575 12.56 15.13 16.62
N HIS A 576 12.94 15.54 15.41
CA HIS A 576 12.18 16.42 14.51
C HIS A 576 12.70 16.30 13.07
N ASP A 577 11.93 16.81 12.11
CA ASP A 577 12.32 16.85 10.69
C ASP A 577 13.57 17.72 10.51
N LEU A 578 14.63 17.15 9.94
CA LEU A 578 15.78 17.90 9.44
C LEU A 578 15.47 18.48 8.07
N LYS A 579 15.87 19.74 7.82
CA LYS A 579 15.71 20.43 6.53
C LYS A 579 16.89 21.37 6.27
N GLY A 580 17.11 21.72 5.00
CA GLY A 580 18.09 22.74 4.62
C GLY A 580 19.50 22.38 5.12
N LYS A 581 20.22 23.39 5.64
CA LYS A 581 21.60 23.22 6.14
C LYS A 581 21.74 22.14 7.22
N ALA A 582 20.73 21.95 8.08
CA ALA A 582 20.77 20.93 9.12
C ALA A 582 20.72 19.50 8.53
N LEU A 583 19.88 19.31 7.50
CA LEU A 583 19.81 18.04 6.78
C LEU A 583 21.11 17.76 5.99
N ALA A 584 21.60 18.76 5.24
CA ALA A 584 22.86 18.65 4.52
C ALA A 584 24.04 18.32 5.45
N GLY A 585 24.14 18.99 6.61
CA GLY A 585 25.20 18.72 7.59
C GLY A 585 25.20 17.29 8.12
N VAL A 586 24.03 16.64 8.20
CA VAL A 586 23.92 15.21 8.54
C VAL A 586 24.27 14.35 7.34
N ARG A 587 23.70 14.60 6.16
CA ARG A 587 23.92 13.80 4.94
C ARG A 587 25.37 13.78 4.48
N VAL A 588 26.11 14.87 4.66
CA VAL A 588 27.56 14.90 4.41
C VAL A 588 28.30 13.88 5.29
N LYS A 589 27.90 13.72 6.56
CA LYS A 589 28.48 12.72 7.46
C LYS A 589 28.02 11.30 7.11
N GLU A 590 26.81 11.14 6.62
CA GLU A 590 26.28 9.86 6.12
C GLU A 590 27.07 9.39 4.90
N ALA A 591 27.18 10.24 3.86
CA ALA A 591 28.00 9.98 2.68
C ALA A 591 29.47 9.74 3.05
N GLN A 592 30.07 10.52 3.95
CA GLN A 592 31.43 10.25 4.41
C GLN A 592 31.60 8.81 4.93
N LYS A 593 30.65 8.31 5.74
CA LYS A 593 30.69 6.94 6.27
C LYS A 593 30.44 5.91 5.17
N ALA A 594 29.54 6.18 4.24
CA ALA A 594 29.30 5.31 3.09
C ALA A 594 30.56 5.20 2.21
N MET A 595 31.16 6.33 1.83
CA MET A 595 32.42 6.41 1.08
C MET A 595 33.56 5.66 1.77
N SER A 596 33.63 5.73 3.10
CA SER A 596 34.58 5.00 3.93
C SER A 596 34.43 3.48 3.80
N ILE A 597 33.18 2.97 3.73
CA ILE A 597 32.87 1.55 3.54
C ILE A 597 33.17 1.10 2.09
N LEU A 598 32.80 1.94 1.12
CA LEU A 598 33.00 1.70 -0.31
C LEU A 598 34.47 1.81 -0.72
N GLY A 599 35.31 2.43 0.10
CA GLY A 599 36.75 2.52 -0.12
C GLY A 599 37.19 3.70 -0.97
N SER A 600 36.34 4.73 -1.10
CA SER A 600 36.72 5.97 -1.79
C SER A 600 37.87 6.64 -1.03
N ARG A 601 38.88 7.11 -1.76
CA ARG A 601 40.07 7.78 -1.19
C ARG A 601 39.82 9.26 -0.98
N VAL A 602 39.00 9.86 -1.84
CA VAL A 602 38.64 11.28 -1.80
C VAL A 602 37.15 11.45 -2.03
N TYR A 603 36.54 12.30 -1.21
CA TYR A 603 35.17 12.77 -1.37
C TYR A 603 35.14 14.29 -1.55
N ILE A 604 34.77 14.74 -2.75
CA ILE A 604 34.67 16.16 -3.12
C ILE A 604 33.22 16.60 -3.08
N ARG A 605 32.96 17.71 -2.40
CA ARG A 605 31.65 18.36 -2.37
C ARG A 605 31.69 19.65 -3.19
N LEU A 606 30.86 19.74 -4.22
CA LEU A 606 30.73 20.99 -4.98
C LEU A 606 29.83 22.01 -4.27
N GLY A 607 28.90 21.53 -3.42
CA GLY A 607 28.03 22.38 -2.59
C GLY A 607 26.99 23.15 -3.40
N LEU A 608 26.60 22.62 -4.55
CA LEU A 608 25.57 23.20 -5.41
C LEU A 608 24.19 22.97 -4.78
N LYS A 609 23.26 23.86 -5.12
CA LYS A 609 21.89 23.84 -4.60
C LYS A 609 21.18 22.55 -5.01
N ASN A 610 20.69 21.79 -4.04
CA ASN A 610 19.76 20.68 -4.26
C ASN A 610 18.34 21.25 -4.38
N HIS A 611 17.64 20.86 -5.44
CA HIS A 611 16.28 21.34 -5.69
C HIS A 611 15.23 20.43 -5.04
N PRO A 612 14.10 20.98 -4.54
CA PRO A 612 13.01 20.16 -4.01
C PRO A 612 12.43 19.25 -5.09
N TYR A 613 12.30 17.96 -4.78
CA TYR A 613 11.65 17.00 -5.66
C TYR A 613 10.76 16.05 -4.86
N SER A 614 9.46 16.35 -4.86
CA SER A 614 8.41 15.54 -4.23
C SER A 614 7.23 15.26 -5.17
N SER A 615 7.26 15.85 -6.37
CA SER A 615 6.26 15.61 -7.42
C SER A 615 6.78 16.04 -8.80
N ILE A 616 6.11 15.56 -9.84
CA ILE A 616 6.38 15.92 -11.25
C ILE A 616 6.32 17.45 -11.47
N LYS A 617 5.52 18.17 -10.69
CA LYS A 617 5.41 19.64 -10.79
C LYS A 617 6.69 20.39 -10.42
N GLN A 618 7.62 19.71 -9.75
CA GLN A 618 8.89 20.28 -9.31
C GLN A 618 10.05 19.83 -10.20
N VAL A 619 9.79 19.07 -11.26
CA VAL A 619 10.80 18.74 -12.26
C VAL A 619 11.25 20.03 -12.94
N MET A 620 12.56 20.23 -13.04
CA MET A 620 13.16 21.40 -13.67
C MET A 620 13.84 21.01 -14.97
N SER A 621 13.96 21.95 -15.90
CA SER A 621 14.83 21.78 -17.06
C SER A 621 16.29 21.90 -16.65
N LYS A 622 17.20 21.32 -17.44
CA LYS A 622 18.64 21.40 -17.18
C LYS A 622 19.15 22.84 -17.18
N GLU A 623 18.61 23.69 -18.05
CA GLU A 623 18.99 25.10 -18.16
C GLU A 623 18.66 25.86 -16.86
N ALA A 624 17.51 25.57 -16.25
CA ALA A 624 17.14 26.15 -14.96
C ALA A 624 18.05 25.66 -13.83
N VAL A 625 18.41 24.37 -13.82
CA VAL A 625 19.37 23.79 -12.87
C VAL A 625 20.74 24.44 -13.02
N PHE A 626 21.25 24.57 -14.25
CA PHE A 626 22.54 25.19 -14.53
C PHE A 626 22.57 26.65 -14.11
N LYS A 627 21.50 27.41 -14.37
CA LYS A 627 21.39 28.80 -13.92
C LYS A 627 21.57 28.89 -12.39
N ASP A 628 20.91 28.03 -11.64
CA ASP A 628 21.00 27.99 -10.17
C ASP A 628 22.36 27.47 -9.66
N TRP A 629 23.08 26.70 -10.48
CA TRP A 629 24.41 26.16 -10.19
C TRP A 629 25.57 27.05 -10.68
N GLY A 630 25.29 28.25 -11.19
CA GLY A 630 26.31 29.22 -11.60
C GLY A 630 26.64 29.24 -13.10
N GLY A 631 25.83 28.55 -13.91
CA GLY A 631 25.94 28.52 -15.38
C GLY A 631 26.66 27.28 -15.92
N GLU A 632 26.24 26.82 -17.10
CA GLU A 632 26.79 25.63 -17.76
C GLU A 632 28.30 25.73 -17.99
N THR A 633 28.79 26.87 -18.48
CA THR A 633 30.21 27.07 -18.82
C THR A 633 31.14 26.93 -17.62
N GLU A 634 30.81 27.57 -16.49
CA GLU A 634 31.63 27.49 -15.27
C GLU A 634 31.59 26.09 -14.65
N LEU A 635 30.45 25.40 -14.73
CA LEU A 635 30.35 24.00 -14.29
C LEU A 635 31.22 23.06 -15.13
N ILE A 636 31.15 23.17 -16.46
CA ILE A 636 32.00 22.39 -17.35
C ILE A 636 33.47 22.66 -17.07
N LYS A 637 33.85 23.94 -16.89
CA LYS A 637 35.22 24.33 -16.54
C LYS A 637 35.67 23.68 -15.24
N LYS A 638 34.88 23.82 -14.16
CA LYS A 638 35.19 23.24 -12.84
C LYS A 638 35.32 21.72 -12.87
N VAL A 639 34.43 21.03 -13.61
CA VAL A 639 34.50 19.57 -13.78
C VAL A 639 35.74 19.17 -14.60
N THR A 640 36.05 19.93 -15.66
CA THR A 640 37.26 19.71 -16.48
C THR A 640 38.51 19.82 -15.61
N GLU A 641 38.64 20.86 -14.77
CA GLU A 641 39.76 21.04 -13.85
C GLU A 641 39.92 19.85 -12.87
N ILE A 642 38.82 19.28 -12.39
CA ILE A 642 38.84 18.10 -11.51
C ILE A 642 39.32 16.87 -12.29
N ILE A 643 38.81 16.64 -13.50
CA ILE A 643 39.21 15.51 -14.34
C ILE A 643 40.69 15.63 -14.71
N GLU A 644 41.13 16.80 -15.17
CA GLU A 644 42.52 17.06 -15.54
C GLU A 644 43.47 16.89 -14.35
N GLY A 645 43.08 17.43 -13.18
CA GLY A 645 43.86 17.29 -11.96
C GLY A 645 44.03 15.83 -11.53
N TYR A 646 42.96 15.05 -11.47
CA TYR A 646 43.04 13.63 -11.06
C TYR A 646 43.51 12.68 -12.17
N HIS A 647 43.48 13.11 -13.44
CA HIS A 647 43.91 12.31 -14.59
C HIS A 647 43.41 10.84 -14.59
N PRO A 648 42.09 10.60 -14.44
CA PRO A 648 41.54 9.25 -14.28
C PRO A 648 41.62 8.42 -15.56
N ASP A 649 41.82 7.10 -15.44
CA ASP A 649 41.66 6.20 -16.59
C ASP A 649 40.17 6.04 -16.95
N ILE A 650 39.29 5.93 -15.95
CA ILE A 650 37.85 5.69 -16.12
C ILE A 650 37.03 6.77 -15.41
N ILE A 651 35.99 7.25 -16.08
CA ILE A 651 34.95 8.11 -15.51
C ILE A 651 33.63 7.35 -15.45
N VAL A 652 32.92 7.53 -14.34
CA VAL A 652 31.59 6.98 -14.10
C VAL A 652 30.63 8.12 -13.75
N ALA A 653 29.49 8.20 -14.43
CA ALA A 653 28.50 9.26 -14.22
C ALA A 653 27.05 8.74 -14.36
N PRO A 654 26.03 9.51 -13.93
CA PRO A 654 24.64 9.22 -14.22
C PRO A 654 24.33 9.41 -15.71
N ASP A 655 23.21 8.85 -16.15
CA ASP A 655 22.78 8.96 -17.54
C ASP A 655 22.18 10.32 -17.87
N LEU A 656 22.07 10.59 -19.18
CA LEU A 656 21.20 11.62 -19.70
C LEU A 656 19.73 11.18 -19.67
N HIS A 657 18.86 12.10 -20.03
CA HIS A 657 17.47 11.80 -20.32
C HIS A 657 17.35 10.68 -21.36
N THR A 658 16.88 9.51 -20.94
CA THR A 658 16.51 8.40 -21.82
C THR A 658 15.07 7.97 -21.56
N ALA A 659 14.63 6.84 -22.12
CA ALA A 659 13.33 6.26 -21.78
C ALA A 659 13.25 5.82 -20.29
N ALA A 660 14.40 5.69 -19.62
CA ALA A 660 14.48 5.57 -18.18
C ALA A 660 14.11 6.90 -17.51
N TYR A 661 13.23 6.84 -16.52
CA TYR A 661 12.91 8.02 -15.72
C TYR A 661 14.06 8.27 -14.74
N GLU A 662 14.72 9.42 -14.86
CA GLU A 662 15.80 9.86 -13.98
C GLU A 662 15.40 11.14 -13.22
N HIS A 663 16.07 11.37 -12.09
CA HIS A 663 15.96 12.64 -11.39
C HIS A 663 16.61 13.75 -12.22
N PHE A 664 15.98 14.92 -12.36
CA PHE A 664 16.47 15.97 -13.27
C PHE A 664 17.87 16.50 -12.93
N GLU A 665 18.30 16.43 -11.67
CA GLU A 665 19.67 16.77 -11.28
C GLU A 665 20.67 15.68 -11.71
N HIS A 666 20.26 14.41 -11.83
CA HIS A 666 21.10 13.35 -12.39
C HIS A 666 21.37 13.63 -13.87
N GLU A 667 20.33 13.98 -14.63
CA GLU A 667 20.45 14.35 -16.04
C GLU A 667 21.35 15.58 -16.25
N ALA A 668 21.24 16.56 -15.36
CA ALA A 668 22.08 17.75 -15.36
C ALA A 668 23.55 17.39 -15.12
N VAL A 669 23.83 16.53 -14.14
CA VAL A 669 25.18 16.01 -13.87
C VAL A 669 25.71 15.24 -15.09
N GLY A 670 24.98 14.24 -15.57
CA GLY A 670 25.38 13.41 -16.71
C GLY A 670 25.70 14.25 -17.95
N TYR A 671 24.95 15.33 -18.18
CA TYR A 671 25.20 16.28 -19.26
C TYR A 671 26.51 17.04 -19.08
N ILE A 672 26.74 17.63 -17.90
CA ILE A 672 27.97 18.39 -17.62
C ILE A 672 29.20 17.47 -17.74
N ILE A 673 29.12 16.24 -17.22
CA ILE A 673 30.22 15.28 -17.33
C ILE A 673 30.48 14.93 -18.80
N ARG A 674 29.44 14.61 -19.58
CA ARG A 674 29.60 14.30 -21.01
C ARG A 674 30.26 15.45 -21.77
N LYS A 675 29.88 16.69 -21.50
CA LYS A 675 30.50 17.88 -22.13
C LYS A 675 31.96 18.05 -21.73
N ALA A 676 32.30 17.88 -20.46
CA ALA A 676 33.69 17.95 -19.99
C ALA A 676 34.56 16.83 -20.60
N VAL A 677 34.06 15.58 -20.60
CA VAL A 677 34.73 14.42 -21.20
C VAL A 677 34.95 14.63 -22.71
N SER A 678 33.93 15.11 -23.43
CA SER A 678 34.06 15.42 -24.86
C SER A 678 35.10 16.51 -25.12
N LYS A 679 35.11 17.57 -24.31
CA LYS A 679 36.10 18.65 -24.43
C LYS A 679 37.53 18.14 -24.27
N ILE A 680 37.78 17.31 -23.25
CA ILE A 680 39.10 16.72 -23.00
C ILE A 680 39.50 15.77 -24.13
N ASN A 681 38.61 14.85 -24.53
CA ASN A 681 38.90 13.87 -25.58
C ASN A 681 39.12 14.51 -26.97
N ASN A 682 38.53 15.68 -27.23
CA ASN A 682 38.79 16.42 -28.47
C ASN A 682 40.22 17.00 -28.51
N ILE A 683 40.85 17.21 -27.35
CA ILE A 683 42.24 17.66 -27.23
C ILE A 683 43.18 16.46 -27.22
N ASP A 684 42.86 15.46 -26.38
CA ASP A 684 43.60 14.20 -26.28
C ASP A 684 42.62 13.04 -26.03
N ASN A 685 42.31 12.30 -27.09
CA ASN A 685 41.41 11.15 -27.01
C ASN A 685 42.01 9.96 -26.22
N SER A 686 43.28 10.00 -25.83
CA SER A 686 43.90 8.97 -24.99
C SER A 686 43.83 9.28 -23.49
N PHE A 687 43.48 10.52 -23.12
CA PHE A 687 43.45 10.97 -21.73
C PHE A 687 42.47 10.14 -20.89
N ILE A 688 41.23 10.03 -21.34
CA ILE A 688 40.16 9.26 -20.68
C ILE A 688 39.96 7.97 -21.46
N LYS A 689 40.37 6.83 -20.90
CA LYS A 689 40.29 5.54 -21.57
C LYS A 689 38.92 4.89 -21.45
N GLY A 690 38.18 5.16 -20.37
CA GLY A 690 36.83 4.63 -20.18
C GLY A 690 35.86 5.72 -19.75
N TYR A 691 34.68 5.76 -20.39
CA TYR A 691 33.54 6.53 -19.91
C TYR A 691 32.31 5.62 -19.90
N ILE A 692 31.82 5.35 -18.69
CA ILE A 692 30.65 4.50 -18.48
C ILE A 692 29.58 5.24 -17.68
N VAL A 693 28.34 4.84 -17.91
CA VAL A 693 27.14 5.46 -17.37
C VAL A 693 26.38 4.44 -16.54
N SER A 694 25.89 4.88 -15.38
CA SER A 694 25.06 4.05 -14.51
C SER A 694 23.80 3.55 -15.17
N VAL A 695 23.34 2.36 -14.81
CA VAL A 695 22.03 1.86 -15.23
C VAL A 695 21.32 1.24 -14.04
N ASP A 696 20.16 1.81 -13.67
CA ASP A 696 19.27 1.22 -12.66
C ASP A 696 18.96 -0.25 -13.06
N PRO A 697 19.23 -1.23 -12.19
CA PRO A 697 18.89 -2.63 -12.44
C PRO A 697 17.42 -2.89 -12.82
N LEU A 698 16.49 -2.02 -12.41
CA LEU A 698 15.08 -2.06 -12.80
C LEU A 698 14.82 -1.57 -14.22
N GLN A 699 15.68 -0.68 -14.74
CA GLN A 699 15.56 -0.05 -16.06
C GLN A 699 16.53 -0.65 -17.09
N ARG A 700 17.36 -1.63 -16.70
CA ARG A 700 18.39 -2.26 -17.54
C ARG A 700 17.98 -2.64 -18.96
N GLU A 701 16.71 -2.95 -19.23
CA GLU A 701 16.27 -3.32 -20.57
C GLU A 701 16.21 -2.14 -21.54
N ALA A 702 16.23 -0.90 -21.04
CA ALA A 702 16.35 0.31 -21.87
C ALA A 702 17.75 0.50 -22.47
N TYR A 703 18.75 -0.27 -22.02
CA TYR A 703 20.16 -0.13 -22.41
C TYR A 703 20.65 -1.38 -23.13
N PRO A 704 20.52 -1.45 -24.48
CA PRO A 704 21.15 -2.50 -25.26
C PRO A 704 22.67 -2.33 -25.18
N GLY A 705 23.42 -3.42 -25.03
CA GLY A 705 24.89 -3.36 -24.95
C GLY A 705 25.48 -2.96 -23.59
N ARG A 706 24.65 -2.90 -22.54
CA ARG A 706 25.14 -2.70 -21.16
C ARG A 706 26.16 -3.78 -20.76
N ILE A 707 27.21 -3.35 -20.08
CA ILE A 707 28.11 -4.25 -19.33
C ILE A 707 27.55 -4.47 -17.93
N ARG A 708 28.09 -5.46 -17.23
CA ARG A 708 27.63 -5.85 -15.89
C ARG A 708 28.81 -6.05 -14.97
N ILE A 709 28.62 -5.84 -13.66
CA ILE A 709 29.60 -6.18 -12.63
C ILE A 709 28.96 -7.18 -11.67
N ASP A 710 29.64 -8.29 -11.38
CA ASP A 710 29.13 -9.32 -10.46
C ASP A 710 29.16 -8.79 -9.01
N ALA A 711 28.03 -8.23 -8.57
CA ALA A 711 27.84 -7.75 -7.21
C ALA A 711 27.85 -8.91 -6.19
N MET A 712 27.60 -10.14 -6.64
CA MET A 712 27.66 -11.34 -5.80
C MET A 712 29.06 -11.97 -5.75
N GLY A 713 30.01 -11.44 -6.51
CA GLY A 713 31.43 -11.75 -6.33
C GLY A 713 31.86 -11.46 -4.89
N ARG A 714 32.75 -12.30 -4.34
CA ARG A 714 33.22 -12.16 -2.96
C ARG A 714 34.49 -11.32 -2.90
N ASP A 715 34.58 -10.46 -1.89
CA ASP A 715 35.83 -9.82 -1.53
C ASP A 715 36.83 -10.89 -1.05
N ARG A 716 38.07 -10.82 -1.56
CA ARG A 716 39.10 -11.85 -1.29
C ARG A 716 39.52 -11.91 0.18
N LYS A 717 39.51 -10.77 0.87
CA LYS A 717 39.99 -10.68 2.27
C LYS A 717 38.88 -10.99 3.26
N LEU A 718 37.67 -10.53 2.99
CA LEU A 718 36.53 -10.63 3.90
C LEU A 718 35.67 -11.86 3.65
N ASP A 719 35.80 -12.49 2.48
CA ASP A 719 34.98 -13.62 2.02
C ASP A 719 33.47 -13.32 2.11
N ILE A 720 33.07 -12.11 1.71
CA ILE A 720 31.66 -11.69 1.66
C ILE A 720 31.33 -11.10 0.29
N PRO A 721 30.09 -11.25 -0.21
CA PRO A 721 29.66 -10.60 -1.44
C PRO A 721 29.82 -9.07 -1.40
N TYR A 722 30.24 -8.46 -2.50
CA TYR A 722 30.31 -6.98 -2.62
C TYR A 722 28.94 -6.32 -2.42
N ARG A 723 27.84 -6.99 -2.78
CA ARG A 723 26.48 -6.54 -2.48
C ARG A 723 26.22 -6.35 -0.99
N LEU A 724 26.85 -7.16 -0.12
CA LEU A 724 26.73 -6.96 1.33
C LEU A 724 27.52 -5.74 1.79
N ILE A 725 28.68 -5.45 1.19
CA ILE A 725 29.45 -4.23 1.46
C ILE A 725 28.65 -2.98 1.06
N GLN A 726 28.07 -2.97 -0.14
CA GLN A 726 27.17 -1.91 -0.60
C GLN A 726 25.97 -1.75 0.34
N ARG A 727 25.37 -2.86 0.81
CA ARG A 727 24.26 -2.81 1.77
C ARG A 727 24.64 -2.09 3.08
N GLU A 728 25.87 -2.25 3.58
CA GLU A 728 26.31 -1.52 4.77
C GLU A 728 26.60 -0.04 4.50
N ALA A 729 27.02 0.32 3.30
CA ALA A 729 27.12 1.72 2.86
C ALA A 729 25.74 2.38 2.78
N LEU A 730 24.77 1.71 2.15
CA LEU A 730 23.37 2.16 2.06
C LEU A 730 22.73 2.43 3.43
N LYS A 731 23.04 1.59 4.43
CA LYS A 731 22.56 1.79 5.81
C LYS A 731 23.11 3.03 6.49
N GLN A 732 24.18 3.66 5.97
CA GLN A 732 24.70 4.90 6.54
C GLN A 732 23.82 6.11 6.21
N HIS A 733 23.02 6.02 5.15
CA HIS A 733 22.10 7.06 4.67
C HIS A 733 20.78 7.06 5.42
N ILE A 734 20.86 7.17 6.75
CA ILE A 734 19.73 7.02 7.69
C ILE A 734 18.63 8.06 7.42
N THR A 735 18.96 9.24 6.88
CA THR A 735 17.95 10.25 6.51
C THR A 735 17.28 10.00 5.16
N GLN A 736 17.70 8.98 4.40
CA GLN A 736 17.31 8.77 3.00
C GLN A 736 16.67 7.41 2.79
N ARG A 737 15.36 7.40 2.54
CA ARG A 737 14.56 6.16 2.49
C ARG A 737 14.96 5.29 1.30
N ASP A 738 15.26 5.93 0.18
CA ASP A 738 15.58 5.24 -1.06
C ASP A 738 16.86 4.41 -0.90
N ALA A 739 17.87 4.92 -0.21
CA ALA A 739 19.05 4.14 0.12
C ALA A 739 18.86 3.17 1.31
N SER A 740 18.55 3.68 2.51
CA SER A 740 18.64 2.91 3.76
C SER A 740 17.51 1.91 3.99
N VAL A 741 16.41 2.01 3.23
CA VAL A 741 15.28 1.07 3.30
C VAL A 741 15.13 0.36 1.96
N ILE A 742 14.81 1.11 0.90
CA ILE A 742 14.46 0.53 -0.40
C ILE A 742 15.68 -0.15 -1.03
N GLY A 743 16.83 0.52 -1.11
CA GLY A 743 18.07 -0.03 -1.64
C GLY A 743 18.53 -1.25 -0.86
N VAL A 744 18.49 -1.17 0.48
CA VAL A 744 18.82 -2.30 1.38
C VAL A 744 17.93 -3.53 1.15
N GLU A 745 16.65 -3.34 0.86
CA GLU A 745 15.68 -4.44 0.64
C GLU A 745 15.71 -4.97 -0.80
N ILE A 746 15.84 -4.07 -1.78
CA ILE A 746 15.65 -4.37 -3.20
C ILE A 746 16.94 -4.86 -3.85
N LEU A 747 18.07 -4.16 -3.65
CA LEU A 747 19.32 -4.45 -4.36
C LEU A 747 19.90 -5.86 -4.12
N PRO A 748 19.72 -6.52 -2.96
CA PRO A 748 20.12 -7.91 -2.78
C PRO A 748 19.47 -8.90 -3.76
N ASN A 749 18.37 -8.52 -4.43
CA ASN A 749 17.73 -9.35 -5.44
C ASN A 749 18.43 -9.29 -6.81
N PHE A 750 19.41 -8.39 -6.99
CA PHE A 750 20.14 -8.21 -8.23
C PHE A 750 21.56 -8.77 -8.12
N ARG A 751 21.84 -9.81 -8.91
CA ARG A 751 23.19 -10.40 -8.98
C ARG A 751 24.23 -9.40 -9.51
N TYR A 752 23.82 -8.52 -10.41
CA TYR A 752 24.72 -7.62 -11.11
C TYR A 752 24.36 -6.15 -10.87
N GLU A 753 25.37 -5.29 -10.94
CA GLU A 753 25.21 -3.89 -11.32
C GLU A 753 25.38 -3.76 -12.84
N TYR A 754 24.79 -2.74 -13.45
CA TYR A 754 24.76 -2.55 -14.89
C TYR A 754 25.29 -1.17 -15.26
N TYR A 755 25.99 -1.11 -16.40
CA TYR A 755 26.56 0.13 -16.91
C TYR A 755 26.42 0.20 -18.42
N ALA A 756 26.06 1.35 -18.97
CA ALA A 756 26.16 1.65 -20.38
C ALA A 756 27.57 2.15 -20.71
N VAL A 757 28.11 1.74 -21.85
CA VAL A 757 29.47 2.12 -22.25
C VAL A 757 29.38 3.22 -23.30
N GLU A 758 29.87 4.41 -22.96
CA GLU A 758 29.98 5.54 -23.89
C GLU A 758 31.35 5.54 -24.60
N LYS A 759 32.41 5.12 -23.89
CA LYS A 759 33.76 4.95 -24.42
C LYS A 759 34.51 3.85 -23.69
N TRP A 760 35.28 3.03 -24.42
CA TRP A 760 36.11 1.97 -23.83
C TRP A 760 37.35 1.62 -24.66
N ASP A 761 38.48 2.25 -24.31
CA ASP A 761 39.81 2.03 -24.88
C ASP A 761 40.77 1.38 -23.87
N VAL A 762 40.22 0.84 -22.78
CA VAL A 762 40.98 0.06 -21.80
C VAL A 762 41.14 -1.36 -22.31
N THR A 763 42.36 -1.90 -22.27
CA THR A 763 42.61 -3.30 -22.67
C THR A 763 41.81 -4.28 -21.80
N GLY A 764 40.92 -5.09 -22.39
CA GLY A 764 40.11 -6.09 -21.68
C GLY A 764 38.79 -5.54 -21.11
N SER A 765 38.05 -6.36 -20.35
CA SER A 765 36.76 -5.94 -19.76
C SER A 765 36.93 -5.05 -18.52
N LEU A 766 35.84 -4.43 -18.06
CA LEU A 766 35.83 -3.67 -16.81
C LEU A 766 36.26 -4.51 -15.61
N GLU A 767 35.83 -5.77 -15.51
CA GLU A 767 36.28 -6.69 -14.46
C GLU A 767 37.79 -7.01 -14.57
N SER A 768 38.31 -7.14 -15.78
CA SER A 768 39.74 -7.34 -15.99
C SER A 768 40.54 -6.11 -15.57
N TYR A 769 40.07 -4.91 -15.90
CA TYR A 769 40.68 -3.66 -15.44
C TYR A 769 40.70 -3.55 -13.92
N ILE A 770 39.59 -3.89 -13.25
CA ILE A 770 39.51 -3.86 -11.78
C ILE A 770 40.47 -4.85 -11.15
N LYS A 771 40.61 -6.07 -11.70
CA LYS A 771 41.40 -7.15 -11.11
C LYS A 771 42.92 -7.00 -11.28
N ARG A 772 43.37 -6.28 -12.30
CA ARG A 772 44.79 -5.95 -12.52
C ARG A 772 45.23 -4.85 -11.58
#